data_AF-A0A542CSM5-F1
#
_entry.id   AF-A0A542CSM5-F1
#
_cell.length_a   1.000
_cell.length_b   1.000
_cell.length_c   1.000
_cell.angle_alpha   90.00
_cell.angle_beta   90.00
_cell.angle_gamma   90.00
#
_symmetry.space_group_name_H-M   'P 1'
#
loop_
_entity.id
_entity.type
_entity.pdbx_description
1 polymer ?
#
loop_
_entity_poly.entity_id
_entity_poly.type
_entity_poly.pdbx_seq_one_letter_code
_entity_poly.pdbx_strand_id
1 'polypeptide(L)'
;MIENLLVANRGEIALRVFRTCRDAGIGTVAVYSDADAASPHVTGADAAVRLPGNAPSDTYLRADLLLDAARRAGADAVHPGYGFLSENAAFARAALDAGLTWVGPPPQAIETMGSKVESKRLMAKAGVPVLPELAPGEVTEADLPVLVKASAGGGGRGMRVVRELADLPTAVDSARAEAESAFGDPTVFCERYLDTGRHIEVQVLADTHGTVWALGERECSIQRRHQKVIEEAPSPLVDAAMREELFEAARKAAKAIDYVGAGTVEFLSTSDGRFYFLEMNTRLQVEHPVTECTTGVDLVARQLRVAEGERLPPAPPERAGHAIEVRLYAEDPSAGWQPQSGTLYRFELPGIRAEFAVPDGHGLRLDSGVADGSEIGVHYDPMLAKVVAWAPDRAGAARMLAGALARARIHGVVTNRDLLVNVLRHPAFRAGDIDTAFFDRHGLDTLARPLAGGEHVRLSALAAALAEAAANRAAAPVQRGLPSGWRNVPGADQRKSYRVGGEDHEVAYRLTRSGLRAAAHPDTALVESTPDRVVLATGGVRRTFLIGRYPGLVAVDSPLGPVSLTPLPRFADPDSQLAAGSLLAPMPGTVLRVAVSEGDSVTAGEPLLWLEAMKMEHQITAPADGVVTDLPVTAGRQVELGAVLAVVRTPEE
;
A
#
# COMPACT_ATOMS: atom_id res chain seq x y z
N MET A 1 15.84 -20.27 25.34
CA MET A 1 16.44 -19.97 24.03
C MET A 1 15.41 -20.38 23.01
N ILE A 2 15.13 -19.52 22.04
CA ILE A 2 14.14 -19.74 20.99
C ILE A 2 14.79 -20.64 19.94
N GLU A 3 14.23 -21.81 19.67
CA GLU A 3 14.73 -22.73 18.63
C GLU A 3 13.84 -22.66 17.38
N ASN A 4 12.51 -22.58 17.56
CA ASN A 4 11.55 -22.48 16.46
C ASN A 4 10.52 -21.39 16.72
N LEU A 5 10.45 -20.42 15.81
CA LEU A 5 9.55 -19.26 15.91
C LEU A 5 8.40 -19.39 14.91
N LEU A 6 7.17 -19.39 15.41
CA LEU A 6 5.99 -19.18 14.58
C LEU A 6 5.76 -17.68 14.37
N VAL A 7 5.66 -17.28 13.11
CA VAL A 7 5.24 -15.91 12.77
C VAL A 7 3.74 -15.91 12.48
N ALA A 8 2.97 -15.32 13.40
CA ALA A 8 1.51 -15.27 13.33
C ALA A 8 1.03 -14.16 12.39
N ASN A 9 1.58 -14.14 11.17
CA ASN A 9 1.35 -13.11 10.16
C ASN A 9 1.64 -13.64 8.75
N ARG A 10 1.51 -12.77 7.74
CA ARG A 10 1.70 -13.09 6.31
C ARG A 10 2.56 -12.04 5.59
N GLY A 11 2.83 -12.27 4.31
CA GLY A 11 3.39 -11.25 3.41
C GLY A 11 4.80 -10.80 3.81
N GLU A 12 5.11 -9.53 3.58
CA GLU A 12 6.46 -8.99 3.76
C GLU A 12 6.96 -9.12 5.21
N ILE A 13 6.09 -8.91 6.19
CA ILE A 13 6.50 -8.93 7.60
C ILE A 13 6.88 -10.34 8.08
N ALA A 14 6.22 -11.37 7.56
CA ALA A 14 6.63 -12.75 7.84
C ALA A 14 8.05 -13.01 7.30
N LEU A 15 8.31 -12.62 6.05
CA LEU A 15 9.65 -12.73 5.44
C LEU A 15 10.70 -11.89 6.17
N ARG A 16 10.35 -10.67 6.59
CA ARG A 16 11.21 -9.79 7.38
C ARG A 16 11.66 -10.46 8.67
N VAL A 17 10.74 -11.12 9.39
CA VAL A 17 11.08 -11.85 10.62
C VAL A 17 11.89 -13.10 10.31
N PHE A 18 11.52 -13.87 9.27
CA PHE A 18 12.26 -15.07 8.87
C PHE A 18 13.71 -14.76 8.50
N ARG A 19 13.97 -13.65 7.80
CA ARG A 19 15.33 -13.22 7.50
C ARG A 19 16.18 -13.10 8.76
N THR A 20 15.67 -12.44 9.81
CA THR A 20 16.40 -12.32 11.08
C THR A 20 16.54 -13.65 11.81
N CYS A 21 15.52 -14.51 11.76
CA CYS A 21 15.59 -15.84 12.36
C CYS A 21 16.71 -16.68 11.73
N ARG A 22 16.84 -16.65 10.39
CA ARG A 22 17.90 -17.35 9.67
C ARG A 22 19.30 -16.85 10.06
N ASP A 23 19.48 -15.54 10.17
CA ASP A 23 20.75 -14.95 10.63
C ASP A 23 21.09 -15.39 12.06
N ALA A 24 20.08 -15.61 12.90
CA ALA A 24 20.21 -16.06 14.28
C ALA A 24 20.28 -17.60 14.45
N GLY A 25 20.06 -18.37 13.38
CA GLY A 25 19.99 -19.83 13.45
C GLY A 25 18.69 -20.39 14.06
N ILE A 26 17.61 -19.62 14.04
CA ILE A 26 16.28 -19.98 14.56
C ILE A 26 15.42 -20.54 13.42
N GLY A 27 14.77 -21.68 13.65
CA GLY A 27 13.83 -22.29 12.70
C GLY A 27 12.56 -21.47 12.54
N THR A 28 12.00 -21.45 11.33
CA THR A 28 10.89 -20.57 10.95
C THR A 28 9.61 -21.33 10.61
N VAL A 29 8.51 -20.93 11.23
CA VAL A 29 7.18 -21.50 10.97
C VAL A 29 6.23 -20.42 10.44
N ALA A 30 5.75 -20.61 9.21
CA ALA A 30 4.68 -19.81 8.63
C ALA A 30 3.30 -20.41 8.93
N VAL A 31 2.29 -19.53 8.94
CA VAL A 31 0.89 -19.91 8.80
C VAL A 31 0.33 -19.29 7.53
N TYR A 32 -0.66 -19.94 6.90
CA TYR A 32 -1.22 -19.45 5.64
C TYR A 32 -2.69 -19.81 5.46
N SER A 33 -3.46 -18.88 4.91
CA SER A 33 -4.83 -19.11 4.43
C SER A 33 -4.85 -19.83 3.08
N ASP A 34 -6.02 -20.27 2.61
CA ASP A 34 -6.14 -20.89 1.29
C ASP A 34 -5.68 -19.96 0.15
N ALA A 35 -6.01 -18.67 0.23
CA ALA A 35 -5.58 -17.64 -0.71
C ALA A 35 -4.06 -17.38 -0.68
N ASP A 36 -3.38 -17.68 0.42
CA ASP A 36 -1.95 -17.48 0.58
C ASP A 36 -1.10 -18.71 0.25
N ALA A 37 -1.70 -19.81 -0.24
CA ALA A 37 -0.99 -21.07 -0.44
C ALA A 37 0.26 -20.97 -1.34
N ALA A 38 0.27 -20.00 -2.26
CA ALA A 38 1.40 -19.72 -3.15
C ALA A 38 2.20 -18.46 -2.76
N SER A 39 1.89 -17.83 -1.62
CA SER A 39 2.52 -16.58 -1.20
C SER A 39 3.99 -16.81 -0.82
N PRO A 40 4.90 -15.85 -1.11
CA PRO A 40 6.34 -16.01 -0.87
C PRO A 40 6.72 -16.40 0.57
N HIS A 41 6.00 -15.91 1.59
CA HIS A 41 6.29 -16.25 2.99
C HIS A 41 6.05 -17.73 3.31
N VAL A 42 5.13 -18.39 2.61
CA VAL A 42 4.86 -19.83 2.78
C VAL A 42 6.05 -20.65 2.28
N THR A 43 6.55 -20.31 1.10
CA THR A 43 7.74 -20.98 0.52
C THR A 43 9.03 -20.59 1.23
N GLY A 44 9.05 -19.45 1.91
CA GLY A 44 10.21 -18.94 2.63
C GLY A 44 10.43 -19.59 3.99
N ALA A 45 9.42 -20.16 4.63
CA ALA A 45 9.56 -20.76 5.95
C ALA A 45 10.10 -22.21 5.89
N ASP A 46 10.72 -22.66 6.99
CA ASP A 46 11.18 -24.05 7.13
C ASP A 46 10.00 -25.02 7.30
N ALA A 47 8.92 -24.55 7.92
CA ALA A 47 7.64 -25.24 7.99
C ALA A 47 6.48 -24.27 7.75
N ALA A 48 5.37 -24.77 7.19
CA ALA A 48 4.16 -23.98 6.97
C ALA A 48 2.92 -24.76 7.37
N VAL A 49 2.00 -24.12 8.11
CA VAL A 49 0.75 -24.72 8.56
C VAL A 49 -0.45 -23.99 7.94
N ARG A 50 -1.30 -24.76 7.26
CA ARG A 50 -2.55 -24.27 6.67
C ARG A 50 -3.57 -23.88 7.74
N LEU A 51 -4.14 -22.68 7.60
CA LEU A 51 -5.32 -22.17 8.28
C LEU A 51 -6.50 -22.25 7.29
N PRO A 52 -7.48 -23.16 7.48
CA PRO A 52 -8.58 -23.29 6.53
C PRO A 52 -9.41 -22.00 6.38
N GLY A 53 -9.68 -21.58 5.14
CA GLY A 53 -10.45 -20.38 4.84
C GLY A 53 -9.62 -19.25 4.22
N ASN A 54 -10.27 -18.13 3.90
CA ASN A 54 -9.67 -16.95 3.26
C ASN A 54 -9.82 -15.68 4.09
N ALA A 55 -10.95 -15.50 4.78
CA ALA A 55 -11.17 -14.29 5.57
C ALA A 55 -10.22 -14.27 6.79
N PRO A 56 -9.67 -13.10 7.16
CA PRO A 56 -8.89 -12.95 8.39
C PRO A 56 -9.59 -13.49 9.64
N SER A 57 -10.90 -13.30 9.76
CA SER A 57 -11.74 -13.78 10.87
C SER A 57 -11.76 -15.30 11.01
N ASP A 58 -11.59 -16.02 9.90
CA ASP A 58 -11.58 -17.48 9.86
C ASP A 58 -10.16 -18.04 9.99
N THR A 59 -9.14 -17.18 9.83
CA THR A 59 -7.72 -17.57 9.68
C THR A 59 -6.81 -16.81 10.65
N TYR A 60 -6.14 -15.75 10.19
CA TYR A 60 -5.09 -15.04 10.95
C TYR A 60 -5.56 -14.36 12.23
N LEU A 61 -6.88 -14.19 12.44
CA LEU A 61 -7.47 -13.68 13.69
C LEU A 61 -7.91 -14.80 14.66
N ARG A 62 -7.69 -16.08 14.31
CA ARG A 62 -8.05 -17.23 15.13
C ARG A 62 -6.89 -17.68 16.00
N ALA A 63 -6.83 -17.12 17.22
CA ALA A 63 -5.86 -17.48 18.24
C ALA A 63 -5.74 -19.00 18.46
N ASP A 64 -6.86 -19.71 18.49
CA ASP A 64 -6.90 -21.16 18.66
C ASP A 64 -6.19 -21.92 17.53
N LEU A 65 -6.38 -21.50 16.27
CA LEU A 65 -5.72 -22.11 15.12
C LEU A 65 -4.21 -21.81 15.11
N LEU A 66 -3.81 -20.61 15.51
CA LEU A 66 -2.41 -20.20 15.58
C LEU A 66 -1.64 -20.97 16.66
N LEU A 67 -2.26 -21.19 17.83
CA LEU A 67 -1.66 -21.98 18.91
C LEU A 67 -1.60 -23.47 18.55
N ASP A 68 -2.61 -24.03 17.89
CA ASP A 68 -2.53 -25.40 17.35
C ASP A 68 -1.44 -25.54 16.29
N ALA A 69 -1.29 -24.55 15.41
CA ALA A 69 -0.22 -24.50 14.42
C ALA A 69 1.16 -24.47 15.07
N ALA A 70 1.38 -23.62 16.08
CA ALA A 70 2.62 -23.56 16.85
C ALA A 70 2.96 -24.93 17.45
N ARG A 71 1.99 -25.56 18.11
CA ARG A 71 2.15 -26.89 18.73
C ARG A 71 2.48 -27.97 17.70
N ARG A 72 1.79 -28.00 16.55
CA ARG A 72 2.00 -29.01 15.50
C ARG A 72 3.34 -28.87 14.79
N ALA A 73 3.82 -27.64 14.64
CA ALA A 73 5.10 -27.34 14.00
C ALA A 73 6.29 -27.38 14.98
N GLY A 74 6.04 -27.56 16.28
CA GLY A 74 7.09 -27.58 17.30
C GLY A 74 7.70 -26.20 17.57
N ALA A 75 6.94 -25.12 17.38
CA ALA A 75 7.37 -23.78 17.74
C ALA A 75 7.36 -23.61 19.28
N ASP A 76 8.39 -22.96 19.80
CA ASP A 76 8.54 -22.60 21.22
C ASP A 76 8.35 -21.09 21.47
N ALA A 77 8.16 -20.32 20.40
CA ALA A 77 7.94 -18.88 20.44
C ALA A 77 6.97 -18.43 19.35
N VAL A 78 6.32 -17.29 19.58
CA VAL A 78 5.44 -16.63 18.61
C VAL A 78 5.84 -15.17 18.43
N HIS A 79 6.03 -14.76 17.18
CA HIS A 79 6.16 -13.36 16.80
C HIS A 79 4.91 -12.92 16.04
N PRO A 80 4.16 -11.90 16.53
CA PRO A 80 2.91 -11.51 15.89
C PRO A 80 3.10 -10.62 14.65
N GLY A 81 4.27 -10.02 14.47
CA GLY A 81 4.50 -9.03 13.42
C GLY A 81 3.77 -7.73 13.78
N TYR A 82 2.96 -7.22 12.84
CA TYR A 82 2.10 -6.07 13.03
C TYR A 82 0.69 -6.34 12.46
N GLY A 83 -0.32 -5.63 12.95
CA GLY A 83 -1.71 -5.94 12.60
C GLY A 83 -2.15 -7.33 13.10
N PHE A 84 -3.30 -7.81 12.62
CA PHE A 84 -3.93 -9.04 13.11
C PHE A 84 -4.01 -9.09 14.64
N LEU A 85 -3.30 -10.03 15.28
CA LEU A 85 -3.33 -10.24 16.74
C LEU A 85 -2.14 -9.60 17.48
N SER A 86 -1.32 -8.76 16.83
CA SER A 86 -0.14 -8.15 17.47
C SER A 86 -0.47 -7.27 18.66
N GLU A 87 -1.67 -6.69 18.69
CA GLU A 87 -2.15 -5.82 19.77
C GLU A 87 -3.34 -6.47 20.50
N ASN A 88 -3.42 -7.79 20.47
CA ASN A 88 -4.45 -8.55 21.17
C ASN A 88 -3.91 -9.15 22.47
N ALA A 89 -4.26 -8.53 23.60
CA ALA A 89 -3.82 -8.97 24.92
C ALA A 89 -4.25 -10.40 25.27
N ALA A 90 -5.43 -10.84 24.80
CA ALA A 90 -5.92 -12.20 25.03
C ALA A 90 -5.08 -13.24 24.29
N PHE A 91 -4.65 -12.94 23.06
CA PHE A 91 -3.75 -13.83 22.30
C PHE A 91 -2.36 -13.90 22.94
N ALA A 92 -1.79 -12.77 23.33
CA ALA A 92 -0.50 -12.73 24.04
C ALA A 92 -0.55 -13.57 25.32
N ARG A 93 -1.64 -13.46 26.10
CA ARG A 93 -1.86 -14.27 27.32
C ARG A 93 -2.02 -15.75 26.99
N ALA A 94 -2.81 -16.09 25.97
CA ALA A 94 -3.01 -17.48 25.55
C ALA A 94 -1.72 -18.14 25.02
N ALA A 95 -0.84 -17.38 24.36
CA ALA A 95 0.48 -17.88 23.95
C ALA A 95 1.37 -18.21 25.16
N LEU A 96 1.43 -17.30 26.15
CA LEU A 96 2.15 -17.54 27.40
C LEU A 96 1.58 -18.73 28.18
N ASP A 97 0.26 -18.85 28.28
CA ASP A 97 -0.43 -19.96 28.95
C ASP A 97 -0.18 -21.30 28.24
N ALA A 98 0.03 -21.27 26.91
CA ALA A 98 0.44 -22.43 26.11
C ALA A 98 1.93 -22.77 26.24
N GLY A 99 2.70 -22.02 27.03
CA GLY A 99 4.14 -22.22 27.25
C GLY A 99 5.02 -21.66 26.12
N LEU A 100 4.48 -20.83 25.24
CA LEU A 100 5.23 -20.19 24.15
C LEU A 100 5.88 -18.89 24.65
N THR A 101 7.10 -18.62 24.16
CA THR A 101 7.73 -17.31 24.32
C THR A 101 7.00 -16.28 23.46
N TRP A 102 6.41 -15.27 24.10
CA TRP A 102 5.76 -14.16 23.40
C TRP A 102 6.79 -13.09 23.01
N VAL A 103 6.98 -12.86 21.71
CA VAL A 103 7.89 -11.83 21.20
C VAL A 103 7.13 -10.52 21.01
N GLY A 104 6.89 -9.82 22.11
CA GLY A 104 6.15 -8.56 22.13
C GLY A 104 5.99 -8.01 23.56
N PRO A 105 5.23 -6.92 23.73
CA PRO A 105 4.97 -6.36 25.05
C PRO A 105 4.08 -7.26 25.91
N PRO A 106 4.12 -7.11 27.25
CA PRO A 106 3.30 -7.91 28.14
C PRO A 106 1.80 -7.64 27.91
N PRO A 107 0.90 -8.64 28.11
CA PRO A 107 -0.54 -8.48 27.87
C PRO A 107 -1.16 -7.27 28.57
N GLN A 108 -0.70 -6.94 29.78
CA GLN A 108 -1.21 -5.79 30.54
C GLN A 108 -0.86 -4.45 29.87
N ALA A 109 0.31 -4.31 29.27
CA ALA A 109 0.70 -3.10 28.55
C ALA A 109 -0.16 -2.91 27.28
N ILE A 110 -0.42 -4.02 26.55
CA ILE A 110 -1.32 -4.03 25.38
C ILE A 110 -2.72 -3.58 25.79
N GLU A 111 -3.28 -4.16 26.86
CA GLU A 111 -4.62 -3.85 27.35
C GLU A 111 -4.74 -2.38 27.82
N THR A 112 -3.72 -1.88 28.51
CA THR A 112 -3.70 -0.49 29.00
C THR A 112 -3.68 0.52 27.84
N MET A 113 -2.94 0.24 26.76
CA MET A 113 -2.88 1.11 25.59
C MET A 113 -4.05 0.93 24.60
N GLY A 114 -4.85 -0.14 24.74
CA GLY A 114 -6.02 -0.38 23.90
C GLY A 114 -7.19 0.58 24.14
N SER A 115 -7.24 1.25 25.31
CA SER A 115 -8.24 2.28 25.63
C SER A 115 -7.65 3.68 25.42
N LYS A 116 -8.25 4.48 24.54
CA LYS A 116 -7.77 5.85 24.26
C LYS A 116 -7.90 6.79 25.46
N VAL A 117 -8.99 6.66 26.21
CA VAL A 117 -9.25 7.48 27.39
C VAL A 117 -8.26 7.15 28.51
N GLU A 118 -8.11 5.86 28.83
CA GLU A 118 -7.21 5.45 29.91
C GLU A 118 -5.73 5.68 29.55
N SER A 119 -5.35 5.43 28.29
CA SER A 119 -3.99 5.71 27.81
C SER A 119 -3.65 7.19 27.92
N LYS A 120 -4.52 8.11 27.45
CA LYS A 120 -4.31 9.55 27.58
C LYS A 120 -4.20 10.00 29.04
N ARG A 121 -5.09 9.51 29.91
CA ARG A 121 -5.05 9.83 31.34
C ARG A 121 -3.74 9.39 31.99
N LEU A 122 -3.28 8.18 31.66
CA LEU A 122 -2.01 7.65 32.15
C LEU A 122 -0.82 8.46 31.61
N MET A 123 -0.82 8.79 30.32
CA MET A 123 0.22 9.62 29.70
C MET A 123 0.30 11.02 30.30
N ALA A 124 -0.85 11.66 30.54
CA ALA A 124 -0.91 12.95 31.23
C ALA A 124 -0.31 12.86 32.64
N LYS A 125 -0.65 11.80 33.40
CA LYS A 125 -0.09 11.54 34.73
C LYS A 125 1.42 11.27 34.69
N ALA A 126 1.90 10.66 33.62
CA ALA A 126 3.34 10.43 33.38
C ALA A 126 4.08 11.70 32.91
N GLY A 127 3.39 12.82 32.74
CA GLY A 127 3.97 14.09 32.29
C GLY A 127 4.27 14.14 30.79
N VAL A 128 3.60 13.30 30.01
CA VAL A 128 3.61 13.37 28.54
C VAL A 128 2.58 14.41 28.07
N PRO A 129 2.93 15.35 27.17
CA PRO A 129 1.98 16.31 26.64
C PRO A 129 0.81 15.62 25.94
N VAL A 130 -0.44 15.93 26.32
CA VAL A 130 -1.66 15.41 25.69
C VAL A 130 -2.57 16.56 25.27
N LEU A 131 -3.36 16.35 24.22
CA LEU A 131 -4.46 17.27 23.91
C LEU A 131 -5.58 17.11 24.96
N PRO A 132 -6.23 18.22 25.39
CA PRO A 132 -7.40 18.15 26.25
C PRO A 132 -8.51 17.33 25.60
N GLU A 133 -9.10 16.44 26.38
CA GLU A 133 -10.32 15.73 26.03
C GLU A 133 -11.52 16.58 26.44
N LEU A 134 -12.47 16.72 25.52
CA LEU A 134 -13.73 17.43 25.74
C LEU A 134 -14.88 16.45 25.56
N ALA A 135 -15.83 16.43 26.48
CA ALA A 135 -17.08 15.73 26.22
C ALA A 135 -17.84 16.45 25.10
N PRO A 136 -18.57 15.76 24.20
CA PRO A 136 -19.29 16.42 23.11
C PRO A 136 -20.24 17.55 23.55
N GLY A 137 -20.81 17.47 24.76
CA GLY A 137 -21.67 18.52 25.33
C GLY A 137 -20.92 19.73 25.90
N GLU A 138 -19.59 19.66 26.03
CA GLU A 138 -18.73 20.72 26.56
C GLU A 138 -18.06 21.55 25.46
N VAL A 139 -18.17 21.13 24.19
CA VAL A 139 -17.56 21.81 23.05
C VAL A 139 -18.26 23.15 22.81
N THR A 140 -17.47 24.21 22.72
CA THR A 140 -17.92 25.57 22.39
C THR A 140 -17.35 26.05 21.06
N GLU A 141 -17.81 27.20 20.55
CA GLU A 141 -17.24 27.81 19.33
C GLU A 141 -15.74 28.10 19.46
N ALA A 142 -15.23 28.34 20.68
CA ALA A 142 -13.81 28.62 20.92
C ALA A 142 -12.92 27.37 20.77
N ASP A 143 -13.51 26.17 20.81
CA ASP A 143 -12.80 24.90 20.69
C ASP A 143 -12.66 24.43 19.24
N LEU A 144 -13.43 25.01 18.32
CA LEU A 144 -13.46 24.62 16.91
C LEU A 144 -12.18 25.01 16.16
N PRO A 145 -11.74 24.21 15.17
CA PRO A 145 -12.31 22.92 14.79
C PRO A 145 -11.96 21.80 15.79
N VAL A 146 -12.91 20.87 15.99
CA VAL A 146 -12.71 19.67 16.82
C VAL A 146 -12.79 18.39 16.00
N LEU A 147 -12.21 17.32 16.52
CA LEU A 147 -12.24 15.97 15.97
C LEU A 147 -13.00 15.07 16.93
N VAL A 148 -14.14 14.55 16.50
CA VAL A 148 -14.88 13.50 17.20
C VAL A 148 -14.18 12.16 16.97
N LYS A 149 -13.93 11.40 18.02
CA LYS A 149 -13.27 10.10 17.98
C LYS A 149 -14.00 9.06 18.83
N ALA A 150 -13.98 7.80 18.38
CA ALA A 150 -14.35 6.66 19.21
C ALA A 150 -13.30 6.40 20.31
N SER A 151 -13.77 6.01 21.50
CA SER A 151 -12.95 5.64 22.67
C SER A 151 -12.18 4.33 22.44
N ALA A 152 -12.79 3.40 21.73
CA ALA A 152 -12.22 2.11 21.35
C ALA A 152 -11.77 2.09 19.87
N GLY A 153 -10.78 1.25 19.56
CA GLY A 153 -10.33 0.99 18.19
C GLY A 153 -9.23 1.92 17.65
N GLY A 154 -8.63 1.55 16.52
CA GLY A 154 -7.51 2.26 15.86
C GLY A 154 -7.74 2.56 14.38
N GLY A 155 -6.79 3.23 13.73
CA GLY A 155 -6.77 3.42 12.27
C GLY A 155 -7.73 4.47 11.70
N GLY A 156 -8.12 5.48 12.47
CA GLY A 156 -8.92 6.62 11.96
C GLY A 156 -10.40 6.35 11.70
N ARG A 157 -10.90 5.14 11.99
CA ARG A 157 -12.33 4.79 11.85
C ARG A 157 -13.19 5.56 12.86
N GLY A 158 -14.36 6.01 12.44
CA GLY A 158 -15.27 6.82 13.25
C GLY A 158 -14.79 8.25 13.55
N MET A 159 -13.74 8.74 12.87
CA MET A 159 -13.25 10.10 13.06
C MET A 159 -14.03 11.12 12.21
N ARG A 160 -14.50 12.21 12.83
CA ARG A 160 -15.21 13.30 12.13
C ARG A 160 -14.68 14.67 12.55
N VAL A 161 -14.24 15.45 11.57
CA VAL A 161 -13.86 16.85 11.79
C VAL A 161 -15.13 17.69 11.81
N VAL A 162 -15.29 18.48 12.87
CA VAL A 162 -16.40 19.42 13.06
C VAL A 162 -15.81 20.83 13.03
N ARG A 163 -16.22 21.62 12.03
CA ARG A 163 -15.78 23.01 11.86
C ARG A 163 -16.82 24.02 12.31
N GLU A 164 -18.09 23.63 12.30
CA GLU A 164 -19.21 24.44 12.75
C GLU A 164 -19.95 23.73 13.88
N LEU A 165 -20.33 24.47 14.93
CA LEU A 165 -20.96 23.87 16.12
C LEU A 165 -22.30 23.18 15.79
N ALA A 166 -22.99 23.66 14.75
CA ALA A 166 -24.25 23.08 14.26
C ALA A 166 -24.09 21.65 13.73
N ASP A 167 -22.89 21.27 13.24
CA ASP A 167 -22.62 19.93 12.70
C ASP A 167 -22.27 18.90 13.79
N LEU A 168 -21.97 19.37 15.01
CA LEU A 168 -21.48 18.52 16.10
C LEU A 168 -22.45 17.38 16.46
N PRO A 169 -23.77 17.59 16.63
CA PRO A 169 -24.69 16.51 16.99
C PRO A 169 -24.70 15.39 15.94
N THR A 170 -24.77 15.74 14.66
CA THR A 170 -24.78 14.78 13.54
C THR A 170 -23.47 14.00 13.47
N ALA A 171 -22.33 14.68 13.65
CA ALA A 171 -21.02 14.04 13.65
C ALA A 171 -20.86 13.05 14.82
N VAL A 172 -21.36 13.41 16.01
CA VAL A 172 -21.35 12.57 17.21
C VAL A 172 -22.22 11.34 17.00
N ASP A 173 -23.46 11.50 16.55
CA ASP A 173 -24.38 10.36 16.35
C ASP A 173 -23.83 9.38 15.30
N SER A 174 -23.26 9.91 14.21
CA SER A 174 -22.59 9.09 13.20
C SER A 174 -21.38 8.35 13.77
N ALA A 175 -20.53 9.02 14.55
CA ALA A 175 -19.36 8.41 15.16
C ALA A 175 -19.74 7.34 16.19
N ARG A 176 -20.80 7.55 16.98
CA ARG A 176 -21.33 6.56 17.93
C ARG A 176 -21.84 5.30 17.23
N ALA A 177 -22.63 5.48 16.17
CA ALA A 177 -23.16 4.36 15.40
C ALA A 177 -22.04 3.52 14.76
N GLU A 178 -21.01 4.19 14.22
CA GLU A 178 -19.83 3.50 13.68
C GLU A 178 -19.02 2.79 14.76
N ALA A 179 -18.81 3.43 15.92
CA ALA A 179 -18.08 2.85 17.04
C ALA A 179 -18.78 1.61 17.62
N GLU A 180 -20.10 1.67 17.78
CA GLU A 180 -20.93 0.53 18.21
C GLU A 180 -20.81 -0.63 17.21
N SER A 181 -20.99 -0.34 15.91
CA SER A 181 -20.94 -1.36 14.86
C SER A 181 -19.56 -2.00 14.72
N ALA A 182 -18.48 -1.20 14.84
CA ALA A 182 -17.12 -1.66 14.61
C ALA A 182 -16.46 -2.27 15.86
N PHE A 183 -16.80 -1.79 17.06
CA PHE A 183 -16.08 -2.10 18.30
C PHE A 183 -16.99 -2.53 19.47
N GLY A 184 -18.32 -2.44 19.32
CA GLY A 184 -19.28 -2.77 20.38
C GLY A 184 -19.27 -1.79 21.57
N ASP A 185 -18.72 -0.59 21.38
CA ASP A 185 -18.71 0.48 22.37
C ASP A 185 -19.06 1.81 21.68
N PRO A 186 -20.19 2.46 22.04
CA PRO A 186 -20.63 3.70 21.39
C PRO A 186 -19.95 4.92 21.99
N THR A 187 -18.98 4.77 22.90
CA THR A 187 -18.36 5.89 23.60
C THR A 187 -17.50 6.73 22.65
N VAL A 188 -17.77 8.03 22.61
CA VAL A 188 -17.04 9.01 21.78
C VAL A 188 -16.64 10.23 22.59
N PHE A 189 -15.57 10.88 22.17
CA PHE A 189 -15.03 12.09 22.79
C PHE A 189 -14.54 13.07 21.72
N CYS A 190 -14.33 14.32 22.10
CA CYS A 190 -13.82 15.37 21.22
C CYS A 190 -12.43 15.81 21.63
N GLU A 191 -11.61 16.16 20.65
CA GLU A 191 -10.31 16.82 20.85
C GLU A 191 -10.17 17.98 19.86
N ARG A 192 -9.29 18.94 20.17
CA ARG A 192 -8.92 19.96 19.19
C ARG A 192 -8.35 19.32 17.91
N TYR A 193 -8.85 19.74 16.76
CA TYR A 193 -8.33 19.31 15.46
C TYR A 193 -7.14 20.19 15.04
N LEU A 194 -6.07 19.55 14.55
CA LEU A 194 -4.87 20.23 14.06
C LEU A 194 -4.78 20.04 12.53
N ASP A 195 -5.27 21.03 11.78
CA ASP A 195 -5.41 20.99 10.31
C ASP A 195 -4.11 20.62 9.57
N THR A 196 -2.98 21.18 10.00
CA THR A 196 -1.66 21.01 9.38
C THR A 196 -0.67 20.35 10.34
N GLY A 197 -1.17 19.40 11.14
CA GLY A 197 -0.33 18.62 12.04
C GLY A 197 0.73 17.81 11.27
N ARG A 198 1.90 17.65 11.89
CA ARG A 198 2.94 16.71 11.45
C ARG A 198 2.89 15.48 12.32
N HIS A 199 2.72 14.33 11.69
CA HIS A 199 2.69 13.06 12.39
C HIS A 199 4.14 12.63 12.63
N ILE A 200 4.60 12.77 13.87
CA ILE A 200 5.95 12.38 14.29
C ILE A 200 5.82 11.25 15.30
N GLU A 201 6.66 10.25 15.17
CA GLU A 201 6.63 9.11 16.08
C GLU A 201 8.04 8.75 16.54
N VAL A 202 8.14 8.18 17.74
CA VAL A 202 9.43 7.77 18.34
C VAL A 202 9.45 6.26 18.48
N GLN A 203 10.47 5.62 17.91
CA GLN A 203 10.73 4.21 18.15
C GLN A 203 11.16 4.03 19.61
N VAL A 204 10.48 3.16 20.34
CA VAL A 204 10.96 2.70 21.64
C VAL A 204 11.34 1.23 21.59
N LEU A 205 12.35 0.86 22.37
CA LEU A 205 12.76 -0.52 22.59
C LEU A 205 13.11 -0.69 24.07
N ALA A 206 12.41 -1.58 24.76
CA ALA A 206 12.55 -1.77 26.19
C ALA A 206 12.87 -3.23 26.54
N ASP A 207 13.70 -3.45 27.57
CA ASP A 207 14.00 -4.78 28.11
C ASP A 207 13.24 -5.04 29.41
N THR A 208 13.31 -6.29 29.88
CA THR A 208 12.72 -6.71 31.16
C THR A 208 13.55 -6.27 32.38
N HIS A 209 14.56 -5.42 32.19
CA HIS A 209 15.52 -4.99 33.21
C HIS A 209 15.45 -3.49 33.50
N GLY A 210 14.46 -2.80 32.92
CA GLY A 210 14.18 -1.38 33.13
C GLY A 210 14.86 -0.43 32.15
N THR A 211 15.63 -0.95 31.18
CA THR A 211 16.22 -0.12 30.12
C THR A 211 15.17 0.20 29.08
N VAL A 212 15.06 1.48 28.71
CA VAL A 212 14.18 1.95 27.62
C VAL A 212 14.98 2.86 26.70
N TRP A 213 15.16 2.42 25.45
CA TRP A 213 15.74 3.23 24.39
C TRP A 213 14.65 4.04 23.68
N ALA A 214 14.96 5.31 23.37
CA ALA A 214 14.32 6.06 22.30
C ALA A 214 15.25 6.01 21.08
N LEU A 215 14.88 5.27 20.05
CA LEU A 215 15.74 4.90 18.93
C LEU A 215 15.45 5.77 17.69
N GLY A 216 15.43 7.09 17.87
CA GLY A 216 15.13 8.02 16.79
C GLY A 216 13.64 8.29 16.58
N GLU A 217 13.37 9.42 15.94
CA GLU A 217 12.04 9.82 15.48
C GLU A 217 11.86 9.52 13.99
N ARG A 218 10.60 9.32 13.59
CA ARG A 218 10.16 9.21 12.20
C ARG A 218 9.08 10.24 11.93
N GLU A 219 9.07 10.80 10.73
CA GLU A 219 7.97 11.63 10.24
C GLU A 219 7.14 10.85 9.23
N CYS A 220 5.85 10.69 9.53
CA CYS A 220 4.89 9.91 8.75
C CYS A 220 3.72 10.80 8.26
N SER A 221 4.00 12.09 8.08
CA SER A 221 3.00 13.11 7.74
C SER A 221 2.31 12.86 6.39
N ILE A 222 3.00 12.24 5.42
CA ILE A 222 2.43 11.95 4.11
C ILE A 222 1.56 10.69 4.19
N GLN A 223 0.26 10.92 4.38
CA GLN A 223 -0.74 9.88 4.58
C GLN A 223 -2.01 10.15 3.75
N ARG A 224 -2.75 9.09 3.45
CA ARG A 224 -4.06 9.14 2.79
C ARG A 224 -5.10 8.54 3.72
N ARG A 225 -6.14 9.30 4.09
CA ARG A 225 -7.22 8.82 4.98
C ARG A 225 -6.65 8.08 6.21
N HIS A 226 -5.63 8.66 6.83
CA HIS A 226 -4.89 8.10 7.97
C HIS A 226 -4.03 6.86 7.69
N GLN A 227 -3.94 6.38 6.46
CA GLN A 227 -2.98 5.36 6.03
C GLN A 227 -1.64 6.03 5.63
N LYS A 228 -0.55 5.69 6.32
CA LYS A 228 0.80 6.19 6.03
C LYS A 228 1.27 5.71 4.64
N VAL A 229 1.90 6.61 3.88
CA VAL A 229 2.36 6.34 2.50
C VAL A 229 3.85 6.57 2.31
N ILE A 230 4.40 7.63 2.93
CA ILE A 230 5.83 7.94 2.92
C ILE A 230 6.27 8.27 4.35
N GLU A 231 7.34 7.62 4.78
CA GLU A 231 7.92 7.74 6.10
C GLU A 231 9.39 8.09 5.99
N GLU A 232 9.90 8.92 6.90
CA GLU A 232 11.31 9.30 6.89
C GLU A 232 11.92 9.42 8.28
N ALA A 233 13.20 9.11 8.39
CA ALA A 233 13.98 9.24 9.61
C ALA A 233 15.36 9.85 9.29
N PRO A 234 15.81 10.88 10.03
CA PRO A 234 15.06 11.67 11.03
C PRO A 234 13.96 12.55 10.42
N SER A 235 13.16 13.21 11.27
CA SER A 235 12.14 14.18 10.81
C SER A 235 12.80 15.51 10.37
N PRO A 236 12.40 16.10 9.23
CA PRO A 236 12.83 17.45 8.84
C PRO A 236 12.31 18.58 9.75
N LEU A 237 11.24 18.36 10.54
CA LEU A 237 10.75 19.35 11.50
C LEU A 237 11.58 19.39 12.79
N VAL A 238 12.06 18.23 13.23
CA VAL A 238 12.55 18.04 14.60
C VAL A 238 14.00 18.52 14.75
N ASP A 239 14.20 19.60 15.50
CA ASP A 239 15.53 20.06 15.90
C ASP A 239 16.08 19.28 17.11
N ALA A 240 17.28 19.63 17.59
CA ALA A 240 17.92 18.93 18.69
C ALA A 240 17.16 19.04 20.03
N ALA A 241 16.54 20.18 20.31
CA ALA A 241 15.84 20.43 21.57
C ALA A 241 14.50 19.68 21.59
N MET A 242 13.70 19.83 20.53
CA MET A 242 12.44 19.12 20.36
C MET A 242 12.67 17.60 20.39
N ARG A 243 13.78 17.11 19.81
CA ARG A 243 14.12 15.69 19.82
C ARG A 243 14.32 15.14 21.22
N GLU A 244 15.04 15.86 22.08
CA GLU A 244 15.26 15.40 23.46
C GLU A 244 13.93 15.37 24.23
N GLU A 245 13.07 16.37 24.05
CA GLU A 245 11.74 16.40 24.65
C GLU A 245 10.86 15.23 24.18
N LEU A 246 10.83 14.95 22.87
CA LEU A 246 10.13 13.80 22.29
C LEU A 246 10.66 12.48 22.86
N PHE A 247 11.97 12.31 22.94
CA PHE A 247 12.58 11.07 23.45
C PHE A 247 12.34 10.89 24.94
N GLU A 248 12.36 11.95 25.72
CA GLU A 248 12.02 11.89 27.13
C GLU A 248 10.54 11.56 27.34
N ALA A 249 9.65 12.18 26.56
CA ALA A 249 8.22 11.86 26.57
C ALA A 249 7.96 10.38 26.20
N ALA A 250 8.61 9.88 25.15
CA ALA A 250 8.48 8.48 24.72
C ALA A 250 9.02 7.49 25.77
N ARG A 251 10.16 7.81 26.41
CA ARG A 251 10.71 7.00 27.51
C ARG A 251 9.78 6.99 28.72
N LYS A 252 9.18 8.12 29.08
CA LYS A 252 8.18 8.20 30.16
C LYS A 252 6.94 7.39 29.84
N ALA A 253 6.43 7.48 28.61
CA ALA A 253 5.28 6.72 28.15
C ALA A 253 5.51 5.21 28.29
N ALA A 254 6.63 4.71 27.76
CA ALA A 254 6.98 3.29 27.85
C ALA A 254 7.19 2.82 29.30
N LYS A 255 7.84 3.62 30.15
CA LYS A 255 8.01 3.30 31.59
C LYS A 255 6.70 3.28 32.37
N ALA A 256 5.73 4.11 32.01
CA ALA A 256 4.46 4.19 32.72
C ALA A 256 3.60 2.92 32.60
N ILE A 257 3.89 2.06 31.63
CA ILE A 257 3.14 0.83 31.33
C ILE A 257 4.01 -0.43 31.43
N ASP A 258 5.21 -0.31 32.02
CA ASP A 258 6.19 -1.41 32.10
C ASP A 258 6.41 -2.10 30.74
N TYR A 259 6.59 -1.28 29.70
CA TYR A 259 6.66 -1.75 28.32
C TYR A 259 7.90 -2.64 28.09
N VAL A 260 7.76 -3.66 27.22
CA VAL A 260 8.85 -4.56 26.81
C VAL A 260 8.78 -4.78 25.29
N GLY A 261 9.93 -4.99 24.67
CA GLY A 261 10.03 -5.20 23.23
C GLY A 261 10.01 -3.88 22.46
N ALA A 262 9.72 -3.96 21.16
CA ALA A 262 9.66 -2.81 20.27
C ALA A 262 8.24 -2.23 20.24
N GLY A 263 8.14 -0.91 20.38
CA GLY A 263 6.88 -0.17 20.33
C GLY A 263 7.10 1.20 19.71
N THR A 264 6.02 1.94 19.45
CA THR A 264 6.12 3.29 18.90
C THR A 264 5.17 4.24 19.60
N VAL A 265 5.68 5.38 20.02
CA VAL A 265 4.89 6.46 20.62
C VAL A 265 4.63 7.50 19.55
N GLU A 266 3.37 7.69 19.18
CA GLU A 266 2.94 8.61 18.13
C GLU A 266 2.57 9.97 18.72
N PHE A 267 2.99 11.03 18.03
CA PHE A 267 2.75 12.42 18.38
C PHE A 267 2.21 13.18 17.17
N LEU A 268 1.38 14.17 17.47
CA LEU A 268 0.97 15.18 16.50
C LEU A 268 1.66 16.50 16.87
N SER A 269 2.49 17.01 15.96
CA SER A 269 3.22 18.25 16.16
C SER A 269 2.65 19.38 15.33
N THR A 270 2.62 20.57 15.91
CA THR A 270 2.33 21.82 15.22
C THR A 270 3.61 22.46 14.69
N SER A 271 3.49 23.31 13.68
CA SER A 271 4.62 23.99 13.04
C SER A 271 5.44 24.89 13.97
N ASP A 272 4.92 25.24 15.15
CA ASP A 272 5.60 26.03 16.17
C ASP A 272 6.40 25.18 17.18
N GLY A 273 6.55 23.88 16.92
CA GLY A 273 7.39 22.97 17.71
C GLY A 273 6.68 22.33 18.91
N ARG A 274 5.41 22.66 19.16
CA ARG A 274 4.62 21.91 20.16
C ARG A 274 4.23 20.54 19.61
N PHE A 275 4.14 19.57 20.50
CA PHE A 275 3.71 18.22 20.16
C PHE A 275 2.80 17.65 21.24
N TYR A 276 1.93 16.72 20.83
CA TYR A 276 0.94 16.11 21.69
C TYR A 276 0.87 14.61 21.41
N PHE A 277 0.84 13.80 22.46
CA PHE A 277 0.66 12.37 22.37
C PHE A 277 -0.67 12.03 21.71
N LEU A 278 -0.58 11.17 20.70
CA LEU A 278 -1.72 10.63 19.97
C LEU A 278 -2.09 9.27 20.53
N GLU A 279 -1.18 8.31 20.41
CA GLU A 279 -1.33 6.95 20.89
C GLU A 279 0.04 6.24 20.99
N MET A 280 0.06 5.04 21.58
CA MET A 280 1.22 4.17 21.58
C MET A 280 0.85 2.85 20.93
N ASN A 281 1.48 2.55 19.79
CA ASN A 281 1.30 1.29 19.10
C ASN A 281 2.19 0.24 19.78
N THR A 282 1.54 -0.81 20.29
CA THR A 282 2.18 -1.81 21.16
C THR A 282 2.79 -2.96 20.34
N ARG A 283 3.51 -2.61 19.28
CA ARG A 283 4.06 -3.54 18.30
C ARG A 283 5.22 -2.92 17.52
N LEU A 284 5.91 -3.75 16.74
CA LEU A 284 6.78 -3.27 15.68
C LEU A 284 5.96 -2.47 14.66
N GLN A 285 6.45 -1.30 14.25
CA GLN A 285 5.81 -0.51 13.19
C GLN A 285 6.20 -1.02 11.80
N VAL A 286 5.35 -0.77 10.81
CA VAL A 286 5.59 -1.18 9.41
C VAL A 286 6.87 -0.53 8.89
N GLU A 287 6.99 0.76 9.19
CA GLU A 287 8.04 1.72 8.86
C GLU A 287 9.28 1.66 9.75
N HIS A 288 9.42 0.60 10.56
CA HIS A 288 10.66 0.38 11.32
C HIS A 288 11.95 0.36 10.45
N PRO A 289 11.97 -0.02 9.15
CA PRO A 289 13.20 -0.04 8.36
C PRO A 289 13.91 1.32 8.24
N VAL A 290 13.21 2.46 8.27
CA VAL A 290 13.90 3.77 8.26
C VAL A 290 14.69 4.00 9.54
N THR A 291 14.18 3.50 10.68
CA THR A 291 14.91 3.50 11.95
C THR A 291 16.10 2.54 11.88
N GLU A 292 15.93 1.34 11.34
CA GLU A 292 17.03 0.38 11.22
C GLU A 292 18.15 0.93 10.32
N CYS A 293 17.81 1.52 9.17
CA CYS A 293 18.82 2.07 8.26
C CYS A 293 19.60 3.23 8.87
N THR A 294 18.97 4.06 9.69
CA THR A 294 19.66 5.19 10.34
C THR A 294 20.44 4.79 11.59
N THR A 295 20.13 3.66 12.22
CA THR A 295 20.74 3.27 13.51
C THR A 295 21.63 2.03 13.43
N GLY A 296 21.53 1.26 12.34
CA GLY A 296 22.18 -0.04 12.18
C GLY A 296 21.60 -1.14 13.07
N VAL A 297 20.49 -0.91 13.76
CA VAL A 297 19.85 -1.89 14.64
C VAL A 297 18.87 -2.74 13.86
N ASP A 298 19.04 -4.06 13.85
CA ASP A 298 17.97 -4.99 13.51
C ASP A 298 17.01 -5.06 14.71
N LEU A 299 15.84 -4.43 14.58
CA LEU A 299 14.84 -4.33 15.64
C LEU A 299 14.22 -5.68 15.95
N VAL A 300 13.98 -6.52 14.94
CA VAL A 300 13.49 -7.89 15.14
C VAL A 300 14.51 -8.71 15.93
N ALA A 301 15.80 -8.59 15.61
CA ALA A 301 16.84 -9.31 16.34
C ALA A 301 16.88 -8.89 17.82
N ARG A 302 16.66 -7.60 18.09
CA ARG A 302 16.56 -7.10 19.47
C ARG A 302 15.29 -7.58 20.17
N GLN A 303 14.15 -7.64 19.49
CA GLN A 303 12.92 -8.21 20.06
C GLN A 303 13.12 -9.66 20.49
N LEU A 304 13.76 -10.49 19.67
CA LEU A 304 14.06 -11.89 19.99
C LEU A 304 14.95 -12.00 21.23
N ARG A 305 16.06 -11.27 21.27
CA ARG A 305 16.98 -11.27 22.43
C ARG A 305 16.33 -10.79 23.72
N VAL A 306 15.50 -9.74 23.64
CA VAL A 306 14.74 -9.25 24.80
C VAL A 306 13.73 -10.30 25.27
N ALA A 307 13.06 -10.99 24.35
CA ALA A 307 12.14 -12.07 24.68
C ALA A 307 12.86 -13.28 25.33
N GLU A 308 14.15 -13.49 25.03
CA GLU A 308 15.03 -14.45 25.71
C GLU A 308 15.57 -13.95 27.07
N GLY A 309 15.24 -12.71 27.46
CA GLY A 309 15.63 -12.10 28.71
C GLY A 309 16.97 -11.36 28.67
N GLU A 310 17.53 -11.08 27.49
CA GLU A 310 18.75 -10.27 27.38
C GLU A 310 18.53 -8.80 27.80
N ARG A 311 19.60 -8.18 28.30
CA ARG A 311 19.65 -6.74 28.61
C ARG A 311 20.02 -5.95 27.37
N LEU A 312 19.36 -4.80 27.19
CA LEU A 312 19.84 -3.80 26.26
C LEU A 312 21.12 -3.15 26.79
N PRO A 313 22.07 -2.79 25.92
CA PRO A 313 23.16 -1.91 26.31
C PRO A 313 22.63 -0.59 26.92
N PRO A 314 23.41 0.10 27.78
CA PRO A 314 22.93 1.30 28.46
C PRO A 314 22.48 2.44 27.55
N ALA A 315 23.07 2.55 26.36
CA ALA A 315 22.77 3.58 25.38
C ALA A 315 22.46 2.97 24.00
N PRO A 316 21.50 3.54 23.25
CA PRO A 316 21.29 3.18 21.85
C PRO A 316 22.47 3.64 20.99
N PRO A 317 22.68 3.02 19.81
CA PRO A 317 23.67 3.49 18.86
C PRO A 317 23.32 4.88 18.30
N GLU A 318 24.36 5.60 17.85
CA GLU A 318 24.18 6.89 17.19
C GLU A 318 23.51 6.74 15.83
N ARG A 319 22.72 7.75 15.46
CA ARG A 319 22.05 7.81 14.16
C ARG A 319 22.98 8.39 13.09
N ALA A 320 22.90 7.86 11.88
CA ALA A 320 23.66 8.33 10.73
C ALA A 320 22.82 8.38 9.44
N GLY A 321 23.03 9.44 8.67
CA GLY A 321 22.37 9.65 7.38
C GLY A 321 20.86 9.92 7.51
N HIS A 322 20.16 9.72 6.40
CA HIS A 322 18.72 9.92 6.29
C HIS A 322 18.12 8.74 5.51
N ALA A 323 17.02 8.20 6.01
CA ALA A 323 16.27 7.15 5.36
C ALA A 323 14.86 7.63 5.00
N ILE A 324 14.40 7.29 3.80
CA ILE A 324 13.03 7.51 3.34
C ILE A 324 12.48 6.17 2.88
N GLU A 325 11.31 5.81 3.37
CA GLU A 325 10.54 4.65 2.96
C GLU A 325 9.29 5.10 2.20
N VAL A 326 8.89 4.28 1.22
CA VAL A 326 7.58 4.37 0.60
C VAL A 326 6.87 3.03 0.71
N ARG A 327 5.56 3.08 0.90
CA ARG A 327 4.69 1.91 0.75
C ARG A 327 4.17 1.82 -0.68
N LEU A 328 4.60 0.79 -1.39
CA LEU A 328 4.17 0.49 -2.74
C LEU A 328 2.89 -0.36 -2.68
N TYR A 329 1.76 0.24 -3.04
CA TYR A 329 0.43 -0.38 -2.99
C TYR A 329 -0.08 -0.72 -4.38
N ALA A 330 -0.79 -1.84 -4.50
CA ALA A 330 -1.66 -2.17 -5.63
C ALA A 330 -2.97 -1.37 -5.54
N GLU A 331 -2.87 -0.06 -5.74
CA GLU A 331 -3.98 0.88 -5.71
C GLU A 331 -3.81 1.91 -6.82
N ASP A 332 -4.92 2.48 -7.30
CA ASP A 332 -4.93 3.56 -8.29
C ASP A 332 -5.33 4.89 -7.63
N PRO A 333 -4.37 5.76 -7.28
CA PRO A 333 -4.69 7.06 -6.68
C PRO A 333 -5.50 7.98 -7.60
N SER A 334 -5.38 7.85 -8.92
CA SER A 334 -6.13 8.68 -9.88
C SER A 334 -7.60 8.29 -9.95
N ALA A 335 -7.91 7.02 -9.65
CA ALA A 335 -9.26 6.50 -9.53
C ALA A 335 -9.80 6.55 -8.09
N GLY A 336 -9.36 7.50 -7.28
CA GLY A 336 -9.82 7.63 -5.89
C GLY A 336 -9.27 6.53 -4.96
N TRP A 337 -8.08 6.02 -5.29
CA TRP A 337 -7.37 4.96 -4.57
C TRP A 337 -8.05 3.59 -4.58
N GLN A 338 -8.70 3.25 -5.69
CA GLN A 338 -9.29 1.94 -5.87
C GLN A 338 -8.23 0.84 -5.81
N PRO A 339 -8.37 -0.15 -4.92
CA PRO A 339 -7.44 -1.27 -4.87
C PRO A 339 -7.52 -2.14 -6.12
N GLN A 340 -6.39 -2.76 -6.43
CA GLN A 340 -6.18 -3.50 -7.66
C GLN A 340 -5.91 -4.97 -7.33
N SER A 341 -6.43 -5.86 -8.17
CA SER A 341 -6.23 -7.30 -8.07
C SER A 341 -5.76 -7.86 -9.41
N GLY A 342 -5.18 -9.06 -9.35
CA GLY A 342 -4.71 -9.79 -10.53
C GLY A 342 -3.25 -10.20 -10.44
N THR A 343 -2.74 -10.74 -11.55
CA THR A 343 -1.38 -11.29 -11.60
C THR A 343 -0.33 -10.20 -11.76
N LEU A 344 0.65 -10.21 -10.87
CA LEU A 344 1.86 -9.40 -10.96
C LEU A 344 2.89 -10.10 -11.85
N TYR A 345 2.84 -9.85 -13.15
CA TYR A 345 3.69 -10.54 -14.13
C TYR A 345 5.18 -10.22 -14.01
N ARG A 346 5.51 -9.01 -13.53
CA ARG A 346 6.88 -8.57 -13.27
C ARG A 346 6.90 -7.64 -12.07
N PHE A 347 7.84 -7.86 -11.18
CA PHE A 347 8.13 -7.02 -10.04
C PHE A 347 9.63 -6.90 -9.86
N GLU A 348 10.18 -5.77 -10.29
CA GLU A 348 11.60 -5.52 -10.20
C GLU A 348 11.88 -4.04 -9.93
N LEU A 349 12.66 -3.80 -8.89
CA LEU A 349 13.22 -2.49 -8.59
C LEU A 349 14.72 -2.52 -8.89
N PRO A 350 15.23 -1.64 -9.76
CA PRO A 350 16.65 -1.61 -10.06
C PRO A 350 17.46 -0.97 -8.92
N GLY A 351 18.63 -1.53 -8.64
CA GLY A 351 19.60 -0.95 -7.71
C GLY A 351 19.40 -1.31 -6.24
N ILE A 352 18.53 -2.28 -5.93
CA ILE A 352 18.41 -2.87 -4.59
C ILE A 352 19.78 -3.41 -4.15
N ARG A 353 20.19 -3.02 -2.93
CA ARG A 353 21.45 -3.44 -2.30
C ARG A 353 21.24 -4.48 -1.22
N ALA A 354 20.05 -4.53 -0.63
CA ALA A 354 19.71 -5.48 0.41
C ALA A 354 18.20 -5.76 0.41
N GLU A 355 17.82 -6.97 0.83
CA GLU A 355 16.42 -7.35 1.04
C GLU A 355 16.22 -7.69 2.52
N PHE A 356 15.18 -7.12 3.15
CA PHE A 356 14.86 -7.32 4.58
C PHE A 356 15.99 -6.99 5.57
N ALA A 357 16.99 -6.22 5.13
CA ALA A 357 18.25 -6.01 5.82
C ALA A 357 18.73 -4.56 5.68
N VAL A 358 19.47 -4.05 6.67
CA VAL A 358 20.21 -2.80 6.50
C VAL A 358 21.34 -3.03 5.50
N PRO A 359 21.46 -2.23 4.42
CA PRO A 359 22.55 -2.38 3.46
C PRO A 359 23.94 -2.09 4.07
N ASP A 360 24.99 -2.79 3.64
CA ASP A 360 26.39 -2.60 4.09
C ASP A 360 26.99 -1.20 3.80
N GLY A 361 26.23 -0.35 3.12
CA GLY A 361 26.47 1.08 2.91
C GLY A 361 25.24 1.73 2.29
N HIS A 362 25.22 3.05 2.16
CA HIS A 362 24.08 3.77 1.59
C HIS A 362 23.56 3.17 0.28
N GLY A 363 22.25 2.99 0.19
CA GLY A 363 21.62 2.24 -0.89
C GLY A 363 20.14 2.03 -0.69
N LEU A 364 19.57 1.18 -1.56
CA LEU A 364 18.17 0.80 -1.53
C LEU A 364 18.00 -0.53 -0.81
N ARG A 365 17.00 -0.59 0.08
CA ARG A 365 16.50 -1.80 0.71
C ARG A 365 15.08 -2.08 0.19
N LEU A 366 14.79 -3.36 -0.05
CA LEU A 366 13.48 -3.83 -0.46
C LEU A 366 12.94 -4.86 0.55
N ASP A 367 11.78 -4.60 1.11
CA ASP A 367 11.03 -5.56 1.92
C ASP A 367 9.73 -5.87 1.17
N SER A 368 9.67 -6.99 0.44
CA SER A 368 8.56 -7.30 -0.46
C SER A 368 7.81 -8.56 -0.09
N GLY A 369 6.47 -8.49 -0.07
CA GLY A 369 5.60 -9.63 0.15
C GLY A 369 5.22 -10.38 -1.14
N VAL A 370 5.73 -9.95 -2.29
CA VAL A 370 5.36 -10.44 -3.62
C VAL A 370 6.60 -10.67 -4.48
N ALA A 371 6.43 -11.43 -5.55
CA ALA A 371 7.44 -11.70 -6.57
C ALA A 371 6.79 -11.83 -7.95
N ASP A 372 7.60 -11.99 -9.00
CA ASP A 372 7.12 -12.33 -10.34
C ASP A 372 6.14 -13.50 -10.29
N GLY A 373 4.96 -13.32 -10.88
CA GLY A 373 3.89 -14.32 -10.92
C GLY A 373 2.98 -14.35 -9.69
N SER A 374 3.19 -13.50 -8.69
CA SER A 374 2.30 -13.42 -7.52
C SER A 374 0.89 -12.98 -7.92
N GLU A 375 -0.12 -13.54 -7.25
CA GLU A 375 -1.51 -13.15 -7.42
C GLU A 375 -1.93 -12.18 -6.31
N ILE A 376 -2.37 -10.98 -6.72
CA ILE A 376 -2.86 -9.97 -5.79
C ILE A 376 -4.37 -10.19 -5.61
N GLY A 377 -4.73 -10.81 -4.50
CA GLY A 377 -6.13 -11.11 -4.15
C GLY A 377 -6.86 -9.94 -3.46
N VAL A 378 -8.14 -10.13 -3.20
CA VAL A 378 -9.04 -9.13 -2.57
C VAL A 378 -9.17 -9.27 -1.04
N HIS A 379 -8.55 -10.30 -0.46
CA HIS A 379 -8.78 -10.69 0.93
C HIS A 379 -7.97 -9.91 1.97
N TYR A 380 -6.88 -9.25 1.54
CA TYR A 380 -5.90 -8.65 2.43
C TYR A 380 -5.43 -7.28 1.96
N ASP A 381 -4.58 -6.66 2.78
CA ASP A 381 -3.96 -5.36 2.50
C ASP A 381 -3.23 -5.35 1.13
N PRO A 382 -3.40 -4.29 0.32
CA PRO A 382 -2.84 -4.20 -1.03
C PRO A 382 -1.34 -3.81 -1.07
N MET A 383 -0.63 -3.76 0.07
CA MET A 383 0.79 -3.42 0.09
C MET A 383 1.61 -4.54 -0.56
N LEU A 384 2.33 -4.19 -1.61
CA LEU A 384 3.23 -5.09 -2.34
C LEU A 384 4.60 -5.14 -1.68
N ALA A 385 5.14 -3.98 -1.34
CA ALA A 385 6.48 -3.86 -0.78
C ALA A 385 6.69 -2.52 -0.07
N LYS A 386 7.70 -2.50 0.79
CA LYS A 386 8.32 -1.28 1.31
C LYS A 386 9.64 -1.08 0.58
N VAL A 387 9.86 0.14 0.08
CA VAL A 387 11.09 0.50 -0.61
C VAL A 387 11.76 1.62 0.15
N VAL A 388 12.96 1.34 0.66
CA VAL A 388 13.68 2.24 1.56
C VAL A 388 14.95 2.71 0.88
N ALA A 389 15.18 4.02 0.85
CA ALA A 389 16.45 4.60 0.44
C ALA A 389 17.15 5.19 1.66
N TRP A 390 18.39 4.78 1.89
CA TRP A 390 19.25 5.35 2.92
C TRP A 390 20.47 6.02 2.28
N ALA A 391 20.71 7.29 2.63
CA ALA A 391 21.76 8.12 2.06
C ALA A 391 22.40 9.04 3.12
N PRO A 392 23.53 9.71 2.82
CA PRO A 392 24.13 10.66 3.77
C PRO A 392 23.21 11.83 4.13
N ASP A 393 22.32 12.22 3.21
CA ASP A 393 21.39 13.32 3.39
C ASP A 393 20.01 13.02 2.77
N ARG A 394 18.99 13.75 3.24
CA ARG A 394 17.59 13.62 2.81
C ARG A 394 17.40 13.78 1.30
N ALA A 395 18.12 14.73 0.68
CA ALA A 395 17.99 14.99 -0.75
C ALA A 395 18.54 13.83 -1.60
N GLY A 396 19.62 13.19 -1.14
CA GLY A 396 20.19 11.98 -1.69
C GLY A 396 19.22 10.80 -1.60
N ALA A 397 18.61 10.59 -0.43
CA ALA A 397 17.63 9.52 -0.21
C ALA A 397 16.41 9.70 -1.14
N ALA A 398 15.80 10.90 -1.16
CA ALA A 398 14.66 11.20 -2.01
C ALA A 398 14.96 11.02 -3.51
N ARG A 399 16.13 11.51 -3.96
CA ARG A 399 16.58 11.36 -5.36
C ARG A 399 16.79 9.90 -5.75
N MET A 400 17.43 9.13 -4.87
CA MET A 400 17.69 7.71 -5.09
C MET A 400 16.38 6.93 -5.21
N LEU A 401 15.46 7.14 -4.26
CA LEU A 401 14.17 6.47 -4.21
C LEU A 401 13.29 6.80 -5.42
N ALA A 402 13.14 8.09 -5.74
CA ALA A 402 12.36 8.53 -6.90
C ALA A 402 12.96 8.03 -8.22
N GLY A 403 14.29 7.87 -8.28
CA GLY A 403 14.99 7.31 -9.43
C GLY A 403 14.72 5.82 -9.60
N ALA A 404 14.77 5.05 -8.51
CA ALA A 404 14.51 3.62 -8.52
C ALA A 404 13.07 3.30 -8.89
N LEU A 405 12.10 3.95 -8.23
CA LEU A 405 10.68 3.78 -8.51
C LEU A 405 10.33 4.16 -9.96
N ALA A 406 10.86 5.25 -10.50
CA ALA A 406 10.61 5.64 -11.89
C ALA A 406 11.14 4.64 -12.94
N ARG A 407 12.06 3.76 -12.55
CA ARG A 407 12.62 2.69 -13.39
C ARG A 407 12.15 1.29 -12.97
N ALA A 408 11.27 1.20 -11.97
CA ALA A 408 10.74 -0.07 -11.50
C ALA A 408 9.83 -0.69 -12.56
N ARG A 409 10.07 -1.97 -12.86
CA ARG A 409 9.25 -2.76 -13.77
C ARG A 409 8.19 -3.48 -12.95
N ILE A 410 6.98 -2.95 -13.00
CA ILE A 410 5.82 -3.45 -12.25
C ILE A 410 4.71 -3.66 -13.27
N HIS A 411 4.47 -4.92 -13.65
CA HIS A 411 3.55 -5.28 -14.73
C HIS A 411 2.39 -6.10 -14.20
N GLY A 412 1.17 -5.78 -14.64
CA GLY A 412 -0.05 -6.51 -14.27
C GLY A 412 -1.07 -5.60 -13.61
N VAL A 413 -0.80 -5.20 -12.38
CA VAL A 413 -1.70 -4.33 -11.60
C VAL A 413 -1.29 -2.86 -11.66
N VAL A 414 -2.26 -1.95 -11.56
CA VAL A 414 -2.00 -0.53 -11.32
C VAL A 414 -1.46 -0.36 -9.90
N THR A 415 -0.54 0.59 -9.72
CA THR A 415 0.07 0.87 -8.41
C THR A 415 0.17 2.36 -8.16
N ASN A 416 0.39 2.73 -6.89
CA ASN A 416 0.65 4.11 -6.49
C ASN A 416 2.06 4.62 -6.87
N ARG A 417 2.86 3.85 -7.63
CA ARG A 417 4.26 4.16 -8.01
C ARG A 417 4.43 5.58 -8.55
N ASP A 418 3.60 5.99 -9.50
CA ASP A 418 3.73 7.28 -10.17
C ASP A 418 3.48 8.43 -9.19
N LEU A 419 2.51 8.26 -8.28
CA LEU A 419 2.27 9.18 -7.16
C LEU A 419 3.50 9.31 -6.26
N LEU A 420 4.08 8.18 -5.84
CA LEU A 420 5.26 8.18 -4.98
C LEU A 420 6.42 8.95 -5.63
N VAL A 421 6.68 8.71 -6.93
CA VAL A 421 7.73 9.41 -7.67
C VAL A 421 7.46 10.91 -7.74
N ASN A 422 6.23 11.31 -8.02
CA ASN A 422 5.86 12.72 -8.12
C ASN A 422 5.95 13.45 -6.78
N VAL A 423 5.52 12.81 -5.68
CA VAL A 423 5.65 13.36 -4.32
C VAL A 423 7.13 13.55 -3.95
N LEU A 424 7.98 12.53 -4.14
CA LEU A 424 9.41 12.61 -3.83
C LEU A 424 10.14 13.69 -4.65
N ARG A 425 9.64 14.02 -5.85
CA ARG A 425 10.15 15.08 -6.72
C ARG A 425 9.53 16.45 -6.45
N HIS A 426 8.41 16.51 -5.72
CA HIS A 426 7.65 17.73 -5.52
C HIS A 426 8.48 18.77 -4.73
N PRO A 427 8.46 20.06 -5.14
CA PRO A 427 9.23 21.10 -4.45
C PRO A 427 8.93 21.21 -2.95
N ALA A 428 7.66 21.12 -2.54
CA ALA A 428 7.27 21.18 -1.13
C ALA A 428 7.84 20.00 -0.32
N PHE A 429 7.75 18.77 -0.85
CA PHE A 429 8.36 17.60 -0.22
C PHE A 429 9.88 17.78 -0.07
N ARG A 430 10.57 18.25 -1.12
CA ARG A 430 12.02 18.48 -1.10
C ARG A 430 12.44 19.58 -0.12
N ALA A 431 11.60 20.59 0.08
CA ALA A 431 11.80 21.64 1.07
C ALA A 431 11.50 21.18 2.50
N GLY A 432 10.92 19.99 2.69
CA GLY A 432 10.46 19.50 3.99
C GLY A 432 9.14 20.12 4.43
N ASP A 433 8.42 20.81 3.54
CA ASP A 433 7.10 21.39 3.76
C ASP A 433 6.01 20.33 3.56
N ILE A 434 5.89 19.47 4.56
CA ILE A 434 4.98 18.31 4.59
C ILE A 434 4.10 18.37 5.84
N ASP A 435 2.88 17.89 5.72
CA ASP A 435 1.91 17.77 6.81
C ASP A 435 0.86 16.73 6.41
N THR A 436 -0.07 16.44 7.33
CA THR A 436 -1.14 15.46 7.09
C THR A 436 -2.14 15.86 6.01
N ALA A 437 -2.13 17.11 5.54
CA ALA A 437 -2.99 17.64 4.49
C ALA A 437 -2.28 17.74 3.12
N PHE A 438 -1.07 17.19 2.98
CA PHE A 438 -0.24 17.34 1.77
C PHE A 438 -0.97 16.93 0.48
N PHE A 439 -1.69 15.80 0.48
CA PHE A 439 -2.43 15.34 -0.70
C PHE A 439 -3.61 16.25 -1.04
N ASP A 440 -4.36 16.71 -0.04
CA ASP A 440 -5.47 17.63 -0.25
C ASP A 440 -4.99 18.99 -0.77
N ARG A 441 -3.85 19.48 -0.25
CA ARG A 441 -3.24 20.75 -0.66
C ARG A 441 -2.70 20.74 -2.09
N HIS A 442 -2.08 19.64 -2.52
CA HIS A 442 -1.40 19.57 -3.81
C HIS A 442 -2.20 18.85 -4.91
N GLY A 443 -3.29 18.16 -4.54
CA GLY A 443 -4.25 17.53 -5.45
C GLY A 443 -3.74 16.24 -6.09
N LEU A 444 -4.59 15.20 -6.11
CA LEU A 444 -4.25 13.92 -6.73
C LEU A 444 -4.13 14.03 -8.25
N ASP A 445 -4.82 14.96 -8.92
CA ASP A 445 -4.67 15.18 -10.37
C ASP A 445 -3.22 15.55 -10.76
N THR A 446 -2.52 16.25 -9.87
CA THR A 446 -1.11 16.61 -10.06
C THR A 446 -0.21 15.47 -9.59
N LEU A 447 -0.45 14.96 -8.38
CA LEU A 447 0.44 13.99 -7.76
C LEU A 447 0.35 12.61 -8.40
N ALA A 448 -0.82 12.13 -8.82
CA ALA A 448 -1.02 10.83 -9.44
C ALA A 448 -0.81 10.83 -10.97
N ARG A 449 -0.39 11.95 -11.56
CA ARG A 449 -0.22 12.05 -13.02
C ARG A 449 0.80 11.01 -13.51
N PRO A 450 0.50 10.29 -14.61
CA PRO A 450 1.45 9.35 -15.21
C PRO A 450 2.82 9.99 -15.49
N LEU A 451 3.89 9.22 -15.26
CA LEU A 451 5.26 9.70 -15.50
C LEU A 451 5.54 9.94 -16.98
N ALA A 452 4.94 9.14 -17.86
CA ALA A 452 5.02 9.30 -19.30
C ALA A 452 3.92 10.26 -19.79
N GLY A 453 4.32 11.40 -20.38
CA GLY A 453 3.38 12.30 -21.06
C GLY A 453 2.90 11.76 -22.41
N GLY A 454 1.88 12.39 -23.00
CA GLY A 454 1.21 11.87 -24.21
C GLY A 454 2.13 11.60 -25.41
N GLU A 455 3.19 12.40 -25.62
CA GLU A 455 4.18 12.11 -26.67
C GLU A 455 4.98 10.84 -26.37
N HIS A 456 5.37 10.62 -25.12
CA HIS A 456 6.09 9.44 -24.67
C HIS A 456 5.22 8.19 -24.74
N VAL A 457 3.91 8.32 -24.47
CA VAL A 457 2.93 7.24 -24.67
C VAL A 457 2.86 6.85 -26.15
N ARG A 458 2.75 7.80 -27.07
CA ARG A 458 2.75 7.51 -28.53
C ARG A 458 4.05 6.82 -28.98
N LEU A 459 5.20 7.27 -28.49
CA LEU A 459 6.48 6.66 -28.81
C LEU A 459 6.61 5.24 -28.22
N SER A 460 6.06 5.01 -27.03
CA SER A 460 6.00 3.68 -26.39
C SER A 460 5.06 2.73 -27.14
N ALA A 461 3.91 3.22 -27.63
CA ALA A 461 3.01 2.46 -28.48
C ALA A 461 3.69 2.07 -29.81
N LEU A 462 4.48 2.96 -30.41
CA LEU A 462 5.30 2.63 -31.58
C LEU A 462 6.33 1.53 -31.27
N ALA A 463 7.03 1.63 -30.14
CA ALA A 463 7.98 0.61 -29.70
C ALA A 463 7.29 -0.76 -29.48
N ALA A 464 6.13 -0.78 -28.82
CA ALA A 464 5.32 -1.98 -28.63
C ALA A 464 4.90 -2.62 -29.97
N ALA A 465 4.41 -1.82 -30.92
CA ALA A 465 3.99 -2.31 -32.24
C ALA A 465 5.16 -2.95 -33.02
N LEU A 466 6.35 -2.37 -32.90
CA LEU A 466 7.56 -2.89 -33.54
C LEU A 466 8.05 -4.19 -32.86
N ALA A 467 7.99 -4.27 -31.54
CA ALA A 467 8.33 -5.49 -30.79
C ALA A 467 7.37 -6.64 -31.08
N GLU A 468 6.07 -6.38 -31.15
CA GLU A 468 5.09 -7.37 -31.57
C GLU A 468 5.35 -7.85 -33.01
N ALA A 469 5.71 -6.95 -33.91
CA ALA A 469 6.07 -7.33 -35.28
C ALA A 469 7.32 -8.21 -35.33
N ALA A 470 8.33 -7.93 -34.50
CA ALA A 470 9.50 -8.77 -34.34
C ALA A 470 9.13 -10.15 -33.77
N ALA A 471 8.25 -10.20 -32.76
CA ALA A 471 7.75 -11.45 -32.19
C ALA A 471 6.98 -12.31 -33.20
N ASN A 472 6.04 -11.70 -33.93
CA ASN A 472 5.27 -12.37 -34.98
C ASN A 472 6.20 -12.91 -36.07
N ARG A 473 7.26 -12.18 -36.41
CA ARG A 473 8.25 -12.63 -37.38
C ARG A 473 9.09 -13.78 -36.85
N ALA A 474 9.53 -13.73 -35.60
CA ALA A 474 10.28 -14.81 -34.95
C ALA A 474 9.48 -16.12 -34.88
N ALA A 475 8.17 -16.02 -34.64
CA ALA A 475 7.25 -17.15 -34.60
C ALA A 475 6.72 -17.60 -35.98
N ALA A 476 7.00 -16.87 -37.07
CA ALA A 476 6.41 -17.14 -38.38
C ALA A 476 6.81 -18.54 -38.89
N PRO A 477 5.88 -19.39 -39.37
CA PRO A 477 6.21 -20.73 -39.86
C PRO A 477 6.98 -20.71 -41.19
N VAL A 478 6.82 -19.64 -41.99
CA VAL A 478 7.42 -19.47 -43.31
C VAL A 478 8.00 -18.07 -43.49
N GLN A 479 8.94 -17.93 -44.42
CA GLN A 479 9.53 -16.64 -44.81
C GLN A 479 10.11 -15.83 -43.63
N ARG A 480 10.70 -16.50 -42.63
CA ARG A 480 11.30 -15.87 -41.43
C ARG A 480 12.37 -14.83 -41.76
N GLY A 481 13.07 -14.98 -42.89
CA GLY A 481 14.10 -14.04 -43.34
C GLY A 481 13.59 -12.75 -43.99
N LEU A 482 12.29 -12.63 -44.26
CA LEU A 482 11.73 -11.39 -44.83
C LEU A 482 11.33 -10.40 -43.72
N PRO A 483 11.52 -9.08 -43.93
CA PRO A 483 11.04 -8.07 -42.98
C PRO A 483 9.54 -8.17 -42.70
N SER A 484 9.09 -7.76 -41.50
CA SER A 484 7.66 -7.67 -41.21
C SER A 484 6.96 -6.71 -42.18
N GLY A 485 5.75 -7.08 -42.64
CA GLY A 485 4.97 -6.27 -43.57
C GLY A 485 5.52 -6.17 -45.00
N TRP A 486 6.54 -6.95 -45.39
CA TRP A 486 7.11 -6.88 -46.74
C TRP A 486 6.08 -7.23 -47.84
N ARG A 487 6.11 -6.46 -48.93
CA ARG A 487 5.27 -6.62 -50.13
C ARG A 487 6.08 -6.20 -51.37
N ASN A 488 5.84 -6.89 -52.50
CA ASN A 488 6.41 -6.52 -53.80
C ASN A 488 5.92 -5.15 -54.28
N VAL A 489 4.64 -4.86 -54.09
CA VAL A 489 4.01 -3.57 -54.39
C VAL A 489 3.72 -2.87 -53.05
N PRO A 490 4.22 -1.64 -52.83
CA PRO A 490 3.94 -0.90 -51.60
C PRO A 490 2.42 -0.79 -51.35
N GLY A 491 1.97 -1.27 -50.20
CA GLY A 491 0.55 -1.24 -49.78
C GLY A 491 0.27 -0.20 -48.70
N ALA A 492 -0.78 -0.43 -47.90
CA ALA A 492 -1.06 0.35 -46.70
C ALA A 492 0.00 0.12 -45.60
N ASP A 493 0.11 1.07 -44.67
CA ASP A 493 0.95 0.92 -43.50
C ASP A 493 0.47 -0.22 -42.59
N GLN A 494 1.41 -0.81 -41.86
CA GLN A 494 1.06 -1.72 -40.76
C GLN A 494 0.38 -0.89 -39.68
N ARG A 495 -0.74 -1.40 -39.15
CA ARG A 495 -1.52 -0.73 -38.12
C ARG A 495 -1.64 -1.62 -36.90
N LYS A 496 -1.54 -0.99 -35.73
CA LYS A 496 -1.82 -1.60 -34.44
C LYS A 496 -2.48 -0.55 -33.55
N SER A 497 -3.49 -0.96 -32.80
CA SER A 497 -4.19 -0.05 -31.90
C SER A 497 -4.01 -0.52 -30.46
N TYR A 498 -3.84 0.45 -29.56
CA TYR A 498 -3.68 0.22 -28.12
C TYR A 498 -4.58 1.20 -27.36
N ARG A 499 -5.06 0.80 -26.18
CA ARG A 499 -5.74 1.69 -25.24
C ARG A 499 -4.87 2.02 -24.04
N VAL A 500 -4.81 3.29 -23.67
CA VAL A 500 -4.09 3.81 -22.48
C VAL A 500 -4.96 4.87 -21.83
N GLY A 501 -5.29 4.74 -20.55
CA GLY A 501 -6.05 5.76 -19.82
C GLY A 501 -7.42 6.10 -20.46
N GLY A 502 -8.05 5.12 -21.12
CA GLY A 502 -9.30 5.33 -21.86
C GLY A 502 -9.15 5.88 -23.28
N GLU A 503 -7.96 6.30 -23.69
CA GLU A 503 -7.69 6.81 -25.04
C GLU A 503 -7.14 5.72 -25.97
N ASP A 504 -7.65 5.68 -27.21
CA ASP A 504 -7.19 4.78 -28.25
C ASP A 504 -6.04 5.42 -29.06
N HIS A 505 -4.93 4.70 -29.18
CA HIS A 505 -3.76 5.08 -29.94
C HIS A 505 -3.58 4.15 -31.14
N GLU A 506 -3.86 4.65 -32.35
CA GLU A 506 -3.53 3.94 -33.60
C GLU A 506 -2.07 4.24 -33.99
N VAL A 507 -1.27 3.18 -34.11
CA VAL A 507 0.11 3.22 -34.59
C VAL A 507 0.14 2.76 -36.03
N ALA A 508 0.50 3.67 -36.94
CA ALA A 508 0.73 3.36 -38.36
C ALA A 508 2.23 3.45 -38.70
N TYR A 509 2.81 2.37 -39.21
CA TYR A 509 4.23 2.33 -39.58
C TYR A 509 4.54 1.41 -40.76
N ARG A 510 5.72 1.61 -41.36
CA ARG A 510 6.27 0.78 -42.43
C ARG A 510 7.78 0.65 -42.32
N LEU A 511 8.29 -0.57 -42.45
CA LEU A 511 9.73 -0.81 -42.60
C LEU A 511 10.10 -0.78 -44.09
N THR A 512 10.90 0.20 -44.48
CA THR A 512 11.36 0.39 -45.87
C THR A 512 12.84 0.05 -45.99
N ARG A 513 13.36 0.03 -47.23
CA ARG A 513 14.81 -0.10 -47.49
C ARG A 513 15.67 0.99 -46.84
N SER A 514 15.07 2.15 -46.53
CA SER A 514 15.75 3.27 -45.87
C SER A 514 15.43 3.34 -44.36
N GLY A 515 14.84 2.29 -43.79
CA GLY A 515 14.45 2.23 -42.38
C GLY A 515 12.96 2.47 -42.14
N LEU A 516 12.65 2.74 -40.86
CA LEU A 516 11.29 2.98 -40.37
C LEU A 516 10.69 4.26 -40.98
N ARG A 517 9.42 4.18 -41.38
CA ARG A 517 8.54 5.32 -41.62
C ARG A 517 7.32 5.20 -40.72
N ALA A 518 7.06 6.22 -39.92
CA ALA A 518 5.87 6.35 -39.10
C ALA A 518 5.42 7.82 -39.17
N ALA A 519 4.24 8.08 -39.75
CA ALA A 519 3.81 9.46 -40.05
C ALA A 519 3.65 10.32 -38.79
N ALA A 520 3.21 9.72 -37.68
CA ALA A 520 3.11 10.38 -36.38
C ALA A 520 4.47 10.64 -35.70
N HIS A 521 5.56 10.08 -36.25
CA HIS A 521 6.92 10.18 -35.70
C HIS A 521 7.96 10.37 -36.83
N PRO A 522 7.89 11.48 -37.61
CA PRO A 522 8.70 11.65 -38.82
C PRO A 522 10.21 11.67 -38.54
N ASP A 523 10.62 12.16 -37.36
CA ASP A 523 12.03 12.27 -36.96
C ASP A 523 12.55 11.04 -36.20
N THR A 524 11.83 9.91 -36.26
CA THR A 524 12.18 8.68 -35.55
C THR A 524 12.74 7.61 -36.47
N ALA A 525 13.98 7.20 -36.20
CA ALA A 525 14.62 6.06 -36.84
C ALA A 525 14.64 4.83 -35.93
N LEU A 526 14.44 3.65 -36.51
CA LEU A 526 14.59 2.38 -35.83
C LEU A 526 16.08 1.97 -35.82
N VAL A 527 16.63 1.78 -34.63
CA VAL A 527 18.01 1.30 -34.44
C VAL A 527 18.03 -0.22 -34.21
N GLU A 528 17.10 -0.72 -33.41
CA GLU A 528 17.01 -2.14 -33.06
C GLU A 528 15.55 -2.53 -32.79
N SER A 529 15.17 -3.73 -33.20
CA SER A 529 13.84 -4.30 -32.93
C SER A 529 13.96 -5.79 -32.66
N THR A 530 13.67 -6.17 -31.43
CA THR A 530 13.55 -7.55 -30.94
C THR A 530 12.20 -7.69 -30.21
N PRO A 531 11.77 -8.92 -29.88
CA PRO A 531 10.47 -9.14 -29.22
C PRO A 531 10.33 -8.50 -27.83
N ASP A 532 11.44 -8.25 -27.14
CA ASP A 532 11.52 -7.77 -25.76
C ASP A 532 12.27 -6.43 -25.63
N ARG A 533 12.89 -5.95 -26.71
CA ARG A 533 13.64 -4.69 -26.72
C ARG A 533 13.56 -3.95 -28.06
N VAL A 534 13.27 -2.66 -28.00
CA VAL A 534 13.30 -1.76 -29.16
C VAL A 534 14.15 -0.54 -28.85
N VAL A 535 14.97 -0.12 -29.81
CA VAL A 535 15.78 1.11 -29.69
C VAL A 535 15.36 2.07 -30.79
N LEU A 536 14.86 3.24 -30.40
CA LEU A 536 14.45 4.31 -31.31
C LEU A 536 15.39 5.51 -31.17
N ALA A 537 15.74 6.13 -32.30
CA ALA A 537 16.46 7.38 -32.35
C ALA A 537 15.50 8.49 -32.82
N THR A 538 15.09 9.38 -31.92
CA THR A 538 14.16 10.48 -32.23
C THR A 538 14.87 11.82 -32.02
N GLY A 539 14.92 12.66 -33.06
CA GLY A 539 15.60 13.96 -32.97
C GLY A 539 17.10 13.84 -32.60
N GLY A 540 17.76 12.78 -33.05
CA GLY A 540 19.17 12.49 -32.73
C GLY A 540 19.41 11.81 -31.38
N VAL A 541 18.38 11.59 -30.55
CA VAL A 541 18.50 10.95 -29.23
C VAL A 541 18.06 9.49 -29.29
N ARG A 542 18.98 8.58 -28.93
CA ARG A 542 18.70 7.14 -28.83
C ARG A 542 18.09 6.79 -27.48
N ARG A 543 16.98 6.04 -27.47
CA ARG A 543 16.32 5.54 -26.28
C ARG A 543 15.99 4.06 -26.43
N THR A 544 16.15 3.32 -25.34
CA THR A 544 15.78 1.90 -25.25
C THR A 544 14.41 1.78 -24.59
N PHE A 545 13.58 0.91 -25.16
CA PHE A 545 12.27 0.52 -24.68
C PHE A 545 12.32 -0.99 -24.41
N LEU A 546 12.08 -1.40 -23.17
CA LEU A 546 11.96 -2.81 -22.78
C LEU A 546 10.47 -3.19 -22.82
N ILE A 547 10.14 -4.35 -23.37
CA ILE A 547 8.78 -4.73 -23.69
C ILE A 547 8.40 -6.03 -22.99
N GLY A 548 7.44 -5.96 -22.07
CA GLY A 548 6.74 -7.10 -21.51
C GLY A 548 5.44 -7.36 -22.28
N ARG A 549 5.21 -8.61 -22.72
CA ARG A 549 4.00 -9.00 -23.44
C ARG A 549 3.28 -10.10 -22.66
N TYR A 550 2.05 -9.81 -22.26
CA TYR A 550 1.21 -10.67 -21.43
C TYR A 550 -0.21 -10.74 -22.02
N PRO A 551 -1.07 -11.68 -21.58
CA PRO A 551 -2.47 -11.69 -21.97
C PRO A 551 -3.14 -10.34 -21.67
N GLY A 552 -3.67 -9.67 -22.71
CA GLY A 552 -4.36 -8.39 -22.57
C GLY A 552 -3.49 -7.17 -22.25
N LEU A 553 -2.17 -7.32 -22.09
CA LEU A 553 -1.28 -6.25 -21.64
C LEU A 553 0.06 -6.27 -22.40
N VAL A 554 0.49 -5.11 -22.87
CA VAL A 554 1.86 -4.84 -23.30
C VAL A 554 2.44 -3.73 -22.43
N ALA A 555 3.40 -4.08 -21.58
CA ALA A 555 4.10 -3.13 -20.73
C ALA A 555 5.38 -2.65 -21.42
N VAL A 556 5.62 -1.33 -21.38
CA VAL A 556 6.78 -0.69 -21.99
C VAL A 556 7.52 0.13 -20.95
N ASP A 557 8.75 -0.27 -20.63
CA ASP A 557 9.62 0.47 -19.72
C ASP A 557 10.68 1.26 -20.50
N SER A 558 10.85 2.53 -20.14
CA SER A 558 11.86 3.39 -20.77
C SER A 558 12.30 4.51 -19.83
N PRO A 559 13.41 5.22 -20.14
CA PRO A 559 13.79 6.43 -19.42
C PRO A 559 12.74 7.57 -19.46
N LEU A 560 11.72 7.46 -20.33
CA LEU A 560 10.63 8.44 -20.46
C LEU A 560 9.45 8.16 -19.51
N GLY A 561 9.52 7.05 -18.77
CA GLY A 561 8.45 6.55 -17.94
C GLY A 561 7.92 5.20 -18.45
N PRO A 562 7.32 4.42 -17.56
CA PRO A 562 6.61 3.18 -17.89
C PRO A 562 5.24 3.47 -18.52
N VAL A 563 4.80 2.62 -19.45
CA VAL A 563 3.50 2.70 -20.11
C VAL A 563 2.87 1.31 -20.21
N SER A 564 1.63 1.18 -19.72
CA SER A 564 0.81 -0.03 -19.87
C SER A 564 -0.16 0.15 -21.02
N LEU A 565 -0.04 -0.69 -22.05
CA LEU A 565 -0.86 -0.67 -23.26
C LEU A 565 -1.82 -1.85 -23.25
N THR A 566 -3.11 -1.62 -23.41
CA THR A 566 -4.08 -2.69 -23.69
C THR A 566 -4.17 -2.89 -25.21
N PRO A 567 -3.73 -4.01 -25.79
CA PRO A 567 -3.82 -4.23 -27.23
C PRO A 567 -5.27 -4.34 -27.66
N LEU A 568 -5.67 -3.56 -28.67
CA LEU A 568 -7.01 -3.64 -29.25
C LEU A 568 -7.03 -4.66 -30.40
N PRO A 569 -8.12 -5.43 -30.55
CA PRO A 569 -8.24 -6.37 -31.64
C PRO A 569 -8.27 -5.63 -32.98
N ARG A 570 -7.53 -6.15 -33.97
CA ARG A 570 -7.52 -5.57 -35.32
C ARG A 570 -8.87 -5.72 -36.03
N PHE A 571 -9.57 -6.80 -35.72
CA PHE A 571 -10.92 -7.09 -36.19
C PHE A 571 -11.76 -7.30 -34.94
N ALA A 572 -12.73 -6.41 -34.70
CA ALA A 572 -13.70 -6.61 -33.64
C ALA A 572 -14.65 -7.73 -34.05
N ASP A 573 -14.96 -8.64 -33.13
CA ASP A 573 -16.03 -9.61 -33.32
C ASP A 573 -17.36 -8.83 -33.29
N PRO A 574 -18.20 -8.89 -34.34
CA PRO A 574 -19.50 -8.22 -34.34
C PRO A 574 -20.35 -8.55 -33.11
N ASP A 575 -20.21 -9.77 -32.58
CA ASP A 575 -20.97 -10.27 -31.43
C ASP A 575 -20.40 -9.79 -30.07
N SER A 576 -19.21 -9.16 -30.05
CA SER A 576 -18.57 -8.60 -28.85
C SER A 576 -18.99 -7.18 -28.51
N GLN A 577 -19.88 -6.57 -29.30
CA GLN A 577 -20.46 -5.28 -28.97
C GLN A 577 -21.47 -5.45 -27.83
N LEU A 578 -21.11 -4.95 -26.65
CA LEU A 578 -22.05 -4.77 -25.55
C LEU A 578 -23.25 -3.96 -26.05
N ALA A 579 -24.46 -4.39 -25.68
CA ALA A 579 -25.67 -3.65 -26.01
C ALA A 579 -25.56 -2.21 -25.46
N ALA A 580 -25.99 -1.23 -26.25
CA ALA A 580 -26.10 0.15 -25.78
C ALA A 580 -26.90 0.18 -24.47
N GLY A 581 -26.39 0.89 -23.46
CA GLY A 581 -26.99 0.92 -22.12
C GLY A 581 -26.47 -0.14 -21.13
N SER A 582 -25.47 -0.95 -21.49
CA SER A 582 -24.87 -1.94 -20.58
C SER A 582 -24.10 -1.27 -19.44
N LEU A 583 -24.49 -1.57 -18.20
CA LEU A 583 -23.80 -1.22 -16.97
C LEU A 583 -22.87 -2.36 -16.58
N LEU A 584 -21.59 -2.06 -16.46
CA LEU A 584 -20.55 -3.04 -16.14
C LEU A 584 -20.13 -2.95 -14.68
N ALA A 585 -19.67 -4.07 -14.11
CA ALA A 585 -19.09 -4.12 -12.79
C ALA A 585 -17.80 -3.29 -12.76
N PRO A 586 -17.74 -2.19 -11.97
CA PRO A 586 -16.56 -1.32 -11.91
C PRO A 586 -15.40 -1.97 -11.15
N MET A 587 -15.67 -3.06 -10.44
CA MET A 587 -14.73 -3.82 -9.64
C MET A 587 -15.26 -5.25 -9.42
N PRO A 588 -14.37 -6.25 -9.18
CA PRO A 588 -14.81 -7.55 -8.74
C PRO A 588 -15.45 -7.46 -7.35
N GLY A 589 -16.52 -8.22 -7.12
CA GLY A 589 -17.26 -8.16 -5.84
C GLY A 589 -18.44 -9.12 -5.80
N THR A 590 -19.13 -9.14 -4.67
CA THR A 590 -20.35 -9.94 -4.47
C THR A 590 -21.57 -9.05 -4.54
N VAL A 591 -22.59 -9.41 -5.33
CA VAL A 591 -23.86 -8.67 -5.35
C VAL A 591 -24.57 -8.85 -4.01
N LEU A 592 -24.71 -7.80 -3.21
CA LEU A 592 -25.39 -7.86 -1.92
C LEU A 592 -26.90 -7.91 -2.07
N ARG A 593 -27.43 -6.98 -2.88
CA ARG A 593 -28.87 -6.82 -3.10
C ARG A 593 -29.12 -6.12 -4.43
N VAL A 594 -30.29 -6.41 -5.01
CA VAL A 594 -30.77 -5.85 -6.28
C VAL A 594 -32.10 -5.15 -5.98
N ALA A 595 -32.24 -3.89 -6.40
CA ALA A 595 -33.40 -3.04 -6.13
C ALA A 595 -34.44 -3.00 -7.27
N VAL A 596 -34.08 -3.50 -8.46
CA VAL A 596 -34.92 -3.46 -9.67
C VAL A 596 -35.13 -4.85 -10.26
N SER A 597 -36.13 -4.97 -11.11
CA SER A 597 -36.41 -6.15 -11.94
C SER A 597 -36.31 -5.80 -13.42
N GLU A 598 -36.13 -6.81 -14.28
CA GLU A 598 -36.27 -6.63 -15.73
C GLU A 598 -37.69 -6.12 -16.06
N GLY A 599 -37.76 -5.08 -16.89
CA GLY A 599 -38.99 -4.39 -17.26
C GLY A 599 -39.29 -3.13 -16.43
N ASP A 600 -38.56 -2.89 -15.33
CA ASP A 600 -38.78 -1.71 -14.50
C ASP A 600 -38.28 -0.43 -15.18
N SER A 601 -39.06 0.64 -15.07
CA SER A 601 -38.66 2.00 -15.45
C SER A 601 -37.84 2.63 -14.32
N VAL A 602 -36.68 3.17 -14.65
CA VAL A 602 -35.73 3.78 -13.71
C VAL A 602 -35.41 5.21 -14.12
N THR A 603 -35.15 6.06 -13.13
CA THR A 603 -34.72 7.45 -13.33
C THR A 603 -33.20 7.60 -13.16
N ALA A 604 -32.60 8.60 -13.81
CA ALA A 604 -31.18 8.89 -13.68
C ALA A 604 -30.78 9.09 -12.21
N GLY A 605 -29.78 8.34 -11.74
CA GLY A 605 -29.33 8.33 -10.34
C GLY A 605 -30.05 7.32 -9.45
N GLU A 606 -31.09 6.65 -9.93
CA GLU A 606 -31.83 5.66 -9.15
C GLU A 606 -30.97 4.40 -8.86
N PRO A 607 -30.95 3.88 -7.63
CA PRO A 607 -30.18 2.69 -7.29
C PRO A 607 -30.71 1.44 -8.00
N LEU A 608 -29.82 0.71 -8.67
CA LEU A 608 -30.15 -0.56 -9.32
C LEU A 608 -29.73 -1.76 -8.47
N LEU A 609 -28.49 -1.75 -7.96
CA LEU A 609 -27.97 -2.81 -7.10
C LEU A 609 -26.76 -2.35 -6.28
N TRP A 610 -26.34 -3.17 -5.32
CA TRP A 610 -25.16 -2.94 -4.48
C TRP A 610 -24.19 -4.10 -4.60
N LEU A 611 -22.91 -3.77 -4.76
CA LEU A 611 -21.80 -4.71 -4.69
C LEU A 611 -21.09 -4.57 -3.35
N GLU A 612 -20.72 -5.69 -2.75
CA GLU A 612 -19.71 -5.74 -1.69
C GLU A 612 -18.36 -6.07 -2.31
N ALA A 613 -17.42 -5.15 -2.16
CA ALA A 613 -16.03 -5.39 -2.46
C ALA A 613 -15.22 -4.84 -1.29
N MET A 614 -14.24 -5.60 -0.81
CA MET A 614 -13.31 -5.14 0.23
C MET A 614 -13.98 -4.60 1.51
N LYS A 615 -15.07 -5.24 1.95
CA LYS A 615 -15.90 -4.86 3.11
C LYS A 615 -16.57 -3.48 3.00
N MET A 616 -16.72 -2.97 1.78
CA MET A 616 -17.43 -1.75 1.49
C MET A 616 -18.59 -2.01 0.51
N GLU A 617 -19.72 -1.36 0.77
CA GLU A 617 -20.85 -1.35 -0.16
C GLU A 617 -20.62 -0.30 -1.25
N HIS A 618 -20.73 -0.73 -2.51
CA HIS A 618 -20.67 0.11 -3.70
C HIS A 618 -22.03 0.08 -4.39
N GLN A 619 -22.69 1.23 -4.42
CA GLN A 619 -23.98 1.38 -5.07
C GLN A 619 -23.80 1.61 -6.57
N ILE A 620 -24.54 0.85 -7.38
CA ILE A 620 -24.61 1.01 -8.83
C ILE A 620 -25.94 1.66 -9.16
N THR A 621 -25.89 2.82 -9.82
CA THR A 621 -27.06 3.64 -10.14
C THR A 621 -27.32 3.68 -11.64
N ALA A 622 -28.57 3.99 -12.02
CA ALA A 622 -28.95 4.21 -13.40
C ALA A 622 -28.25 5.49 -13.94
N PRO A 623 -27.60 5.42 -15.11
CA PRO A 623 -26.87 6.57 -15.67
C PRO A 623 -27.81 7.58 -16.35
N ALA A 624 -29.02 7.15 -16.75
CA ALA A 624 -30.04 7.93 -17.44
C ALA A 624 -31.43 7.34 -17.16
N ASP A 625 -32.47 8.10 -17.50
CA ASP A 625 -33.85 7.61 -17.49
C ASP A 625 -34.02 6.49 -18.53
N GLY A 626 -34.66 5.38 -18.17
CA GLY A 626 -34.82 4.26 -19.09
C GLY A 626 -35.55 3.06 -18.50
N VAL A 627 -35.55 1.96 -19.24
CA VAL A 627 -36.12 0.68 -18.83
C VAL A 627 -35.02 -0.36 -18.68
N VAL A 628 -35.02 -1.10 -17.58
CA VAL A 628 -34.11 -2.23 -17.36
C VAL A 628 -34.52 -3.36 -18.30
N THR A 629 -33.69 -3.68 -19.30
CA THR A 629 -34.00 -4.68 -20.33
C THR A 629 -33.34 -6.03 -20.10
N ASP A 630 -32.26 -6.06 -19.32
CA ASP A 630 -31.51 -7.28 -18.98
C ASP A 630 -30.87 -7.08 -17.60
N LEU A 631 -30.98 -8.07 -16.72
CA LEU A 631 -30.45 -8.05 -15.36
C LEU A 631 -29.83 -9.42 -15.02
N PRO A 632 -28.65 -9.74 -15.61
CA PRO A 632 -28.08 -11.09 -15.56
C PRO A 632 -27.49 -11.47 -14.19
N VAL A 633 -27.67 -10.68 -13.13
CA VAL A 633 -27.06 -10.88 -11.81
C VAL A 633 -28.11 -11.03 -10.71
N THR A 634 -27.78 -11.83 -9.69
CA THR A 634 -28.64 -12.08 -8.53
C THR A 634 -27.85 -11.85 -7.24
N ALA A 635 -28.55 -11.53 -6.14
CA ALA A 635 -27.93 -11.41 -4.82
C ALA A 635 -27.13 -12.70 -4.46
N GLY A 636 -25.96 -12.51 -3.86
CA GLY A 636 -24.98 -13.55 -3.53
C GLY A 636 -24.02 -13.95 -4.66
N ARG A 637 -24.24 -13.49 -5.90
CA ARG A 637 -23.37 -13.82 -7.04
C ARG A 637 -22.06 -13.02 -6.98
N GLN A 638 -20.93 -13.69 -7.16
CA GLN A 638 -19.65 -13.03 -7.42
C GLN A 638 -19.57 -12.59 -8.89
N VAL A 639 -19.09 -11.37 -9.11
CA VAL A 639 -18.87 -10.76 -10.41
C VAL A 639 -17.43 -10.31 -10.53
N GLU A 640 -16.89 -10.42 -11.75
CA GLU A 640 -15.56 -9.95 -12.11
C GLU A 640 -15.62 -8.51 -12.65
N LEU A 641 -14.47 -7.83 -12.68
CA LEU A 641 -14.34 -6.53 -13.33
C LEU A 641 -14.83 -6.59 -14.79
N GLY A 642 -15.74 -5.70 -15.16
CA GLY A 642 -16.28 -5.62 -16.51
C GLY A 642 -17.43 -6.59 -16.82
N ALA A 643 -17.90 -7.39 -15.85
CA ALA A 643 -19.09 -8.21 -16.04
C ALA A 643 -20.35 -7.33 -16.21
N VAL A 644 -21.27 -7.70 -17.11
CA VAL A 644 -22.54 -6.98 -17.27
C VAL A 644 -23.40 -7.17 -16.02
N LEU A 645 -23.82 -6.06 -15.43
CA LEU A 645 -24.66 -6.01 -14.24
C LEU A 645 -26.13 -5.79 -14.60
N ALA A 646 -26.42 -4.84 -15.47
CA ALA A 646 -27.75 -4.51 -15.96
C ALA A 646 -27.64 -3.82 -17.33
N VAL A 647 -28.71 -3.82 -18.13
CA VAL A 647 -28.80 -3.04 -19.37
C VAL A 647 -30.00 -2.11 -19.29
N VAL A 648 -29.77 -0.80 -19.29
CA VAL A 648 -30.84 0.22 -19.25
C VAL A 648 -30.97 0.87 -20.63
N ARG A 649 -32.12 0.71 -21.28
CA ARG A 649 -32.42 1.39 -22.55
C ARG A 649 -33.21 2.67 -22.33
N THR A 650 -32.71 3.76 -22.89
CA THR A 650 -33.44 5.03 -23.01
C THR A 650 -34.60 4.91 -24.00
N PRO A 651 -35.74 5.58 -23.80
CA PRO A 651 -36.90 5.49 -24.70
C PRO A 651 -36.70 6.04 -26.14
N GLU A 652 -35.52 6.53 -26.50
CA GLU A 652 -35.22 7.12 -27.83
C GLU A 652 -34.28 6.26 -28.72
N GLU A 653 -34.01 5.00 -28.36
CA GLU A 653 -33.42 3.98 -29.25
C GLU A 653 -34.34 2.75 -29.37
#